data_AF-A0AAV7IBH0-F1
#
_entry.id   AF-A0AAV7IBH0-F1
#
_cell.length_a   1.000
_cell.length_b   1.000
_cell.length_c   1.000
_cell.angle_alpha   90.00
_cell.angle_beta   90.00
_cell.angle_gamma   90.00
#
_symmetry.space_group_name_H-M   'P 1'
#
loop_
_entity.id
_entity.type
_entity.pdbx_description
1 polymer ?
#
loop_
_entity_poly.entity_id
_entity_poly.type
_entity_poly.pdbx_seq_one_letter_code
_entity_poly.pdbx_strand_id
1 'polypeptide(L)'
;MSSDKGYRLERDTFGELKVPADKYYGAQTLRSVMNFPIGDKSERMPYRVIVAMGILKKAAAEVNKEFGLDPKVADAISKAADDVISGKLYEDHFPLVIWQTGSGTQSNMNTNEVISNRAIEILGGELGSKKPVHPNDHVNMSQSSNDTFPTAMHIAVALEINQILLPGLTQLHAALKAKANAWKDIIKIGRTHTQDAVPLTLGQEFSAYATQVEYGIARVKDTLPRLYQLALGGTAVGTGLNTRKGFAEKTAARIASLTGYPFVTAPNKFEALAAHDAIVEVHGALNTVAVSIMKIANDIRFLGSGPRCGLGELSLPENEPGSSIMPGKVNPTQCEAITMVCAQVMGNHVATTIGGSNGHFELNVFKPVMVANTLRSARLLGDSAAAFTKNCVVGIEPNIDNIKKIMNESLMLVTALNPHIGYDKAAAIAKQAHKQKLTLKESALKNGLTEEQFNQWVRPEQMLGPKTKNCSRLLQKCQCFLRQTITVRNYRKVGIIGVPFDKGQKKQGVGLGPDAIRKAGLIQGLESIGLDVKDYGDVKYETNSKEGIDNMDHLNEVAACTYKVSEMFEKVLKDGRTPVTLGGDHSLTVGTVDAHVKSKGSNNVVLLWVDAHADLNTNKTSSSGNAHGMPVALIASELSDYWPHLPGMDWQKPMLSIRNIAYIGLRSVDMYERLVIEKFGITAFGIDDVERLGIHQVVNMALEKLDPHSEKSIHVTFDIDALDPLEAPSTGTSVRGGLTIREGIHLLEQVYRTGRLNAIELVEVNPLLSDAKGAELTAGAAVLLLQAALGNNRRGLRAPEGITDMPLQTFK
;
A
#
# COMPACT_ATOMS: atom_id res chain seq x y z
N MET A 1 33.31 -29.55 -41.31
CA MET A 1 32.76 -30.68 -42.06
C MET A 1 31.31 -30.87 -41.63
N SER A 2 30.35 -30.31 -42.37
CA SER A 2 28.92 -30.52 -42.10
C SER A 2 28.48 -31.68 -42.97
N SER A 3 28.22 -32.83 -42.35
CA SER A 3 27.48 -33.92 -42.99
C SER A 3 26.19 -33.34 -43.58
N ASP A 4 25.88 -33.74 -44.81
CA ASP A 4 24.65 -33.41 -45.52
C ASP A 4 23.45 -33.94 -44.70
N LYS A 5 22.96 -33.14 -43.75
CA LYS A 5 21.79 -33.50 -42.94
C LYS A 5 20.60 -33.40 -43.88
N GLY A 6 20.10 -34.54 -44.32
CA GLY A 6 18.96 -34.64 -45.23
C GLY A 6 17.75 -33.84 -44.74
N TYR A 7 16.79 -33.62 -45.62
CA TYR A 7 15.54 -32.94 -45.32
C TYR A 7 14.36 -33.88 -45.54
N ARG A 8 13.25 -33.63 -44.82
CA ARG A 8 11.94 -34.19 -45.13
C ARG A 8 11.03 -33.10 -45.68
N LEU A 9 10.11 -33.49 -46.56
CA LEU A 9 9.08 -32.59 -47.06
C LEU A 9 7.90 -32.61 -46.09
N GLU A 10 7.54 -31.43 -45.58
CA GLU A 10 6.30 -31.23 -44.85
C GLU A 10 5.46 -30.15 -45.51
N ARG A 11 4.15 -30.19 -45.30
CA ARG A 11 3.19 -29.26 -45.91
C ARG A 11 2.35 -28.55 -44.87
N ASP A 12 2.25 -27.23 -45.03
CA ASP A 12 1.24 -26.37 -44.41
C ASP A 12 0.22 -25.90 -45.46
N THR A 13 -0.71 -25.03 -45.09
CA THR A 13 -1.72 -24.50 -46.02
C THR A 13 -1.15 -23.61 -47.12
N PHE A 14 0.09 -23.13 -47.00
CA PHE A 14 0.79 -22.32 -47.99
C PHE A 14 1.74 -23.12 -48.88
N GLY A 15 1.92 -24.42 -48.63
CA GLY A 15 2.65 -25.33 -49.51
C GLY A 15 3.71 -26.14 -48.78
N GLU A 16 4.62 -26.71 -49.56
CA GLU A 16 5.67 -27.60 -49.07
C GLU A 16 6.92 -26.83 -48.61
N LEU A 17 7.58 -27.37 -47.59
CA LEU A 17 8.84 -26.88 -47.05
C LEU A 17 9.81 -28.03 -46.77
N LYS A 18 11.11 -27.77 -46.97
CA LYS A 18 12.20 -28.71 -46.67
C LYS A 18 12.64 -28.55 -45.21
N VAL A 19 12.11 -29.39 -44.34
CA VAL A 19 12.43 -29.39 -42.90
C VAL A 19 13.63 -30.29 -42.65
N PRO A 20 14.65 -29.88 -41.86
CA PRO A 20 15.79 -30.74 -41.55
C PRO A 20 15.35 -32.06 -40.90
N ALA A 21 15.87 -33.19 -41.40
CA ALA A 21 15.41 -34.53 -41.01
C ALA A 21 15.67 -34.84 -39.53
N ASP A 22 16.68 -34.22 -38.92
CA ASP A 22 17.07 -34.40 -37.52
C ASP A 22 16.28 -33.52 -36.53
N LYS A 23 15.24 -32.81 -37.00
CA LYS A 23 14.48 -31.86 -36.18
C LYS A 23 13.02 -32.27 -36.03
N TYR A 24 12.51 -32.32 -34.80
CA TYR A 24 11.10 -32.63 -34.53
C TYR A 24 10.11 -31.50 -34.87
N TYR A 25 10.54 -30.25 -35.01
CA TYR A 25 9.64 -29.19 -35.46
C TYR A 25 9.24 -29.39 -36.93
N GLY A 26 8.10 -28.84 -37.37
CA GLY A 26 7.55 -29.06 -38.70
C GLY A 26 7.53 -27.83 -39.61
N ALA A 27 6.67 -27.88 -40.63
CA ALA A 27 6.55 -26.83 -41.64
C ALA A 27 6.22 -25.44 -41.05
N GLN A 28 5.33 -25.35 -40.06
CA GLN A 28 4.93 -24.04 -39.51
C GLN A 28 6.05 -23.38 -38.71
N THR A 29 6.82 -24.19 -37.96
CA THR A 29 8.01 -23.67 -37.26
C THR A 29 9.03 -23.17 -38.25
N LEU A 30 9.35 -23.94 -39.31
CA LEU A 30 10.34 -23.51 -40.30
C LEU A 30 9.89 -22.23 -41.03
N ARG A 31 8.59 -22.13 -41.39
CA ARG A 31 8.01 -20.91 -41.95
C ARG A 31 8.20 -19.72 -41.00
N SER A 32 7.96 -19.91 -39.71
CA SER A 32 8.13 -18.87 -38.71
C SER A 32 9.60 -18.43 -38.57
N VAL A 33 10.55 -19.37 -38.62
CA VAL A 33 11.99 -19.05 -38.62
C VAL A 33 12.36 -18.15 -39.81
N MET A 34 11.82 -18.44 -40.99
CA MET A 34 12.09 -17.65 -42.20
C MET A 34 11.49 -16.24 -42.13
N ASN A 35 10.34 -16.08 -41.49
CA ASN A 35 9.57 -14.84 -41.50
C ASN A 35 9.90 -13.88 -40.34
N PHE A 36 10.50 -14.37 -39.25
CA PHE A 36 10.83 -13.58 -38.07
C PHE A 36 12.33 -13.66 -37.70
N PRO A 37 13.26 -13.29 -38.61
CA PRO A 37 14.70 -13.35 -38.36
C PRO A 37 15.19 -12.12 -37.56
N ILE A 38 14.58 -11.84 -36.41
CA ILE A 38 14.85 -10.66 -35.59
C ILE A 38 15.68 -11.05 -34.37
N GLY A 39 16.88 -10.48 -34.25
CA GLY A 39 17.82 -10.77 -33.17
C GLY A 39 18.72 -11.98 -33.45
N ASP A 40 19.49 -12.40 -32.45
CA ASP A 40 20.33 -13.59 -32.52
C ASP A 40 19.82 -14.70 -31.59
N LYS A 41 20.65 -15.71 -31.30
CA LYS A 41 20.29 -16.84 -30.42
C LYS A 41 19.84 -16.39 -29.02
N SER A 42 20.26 -15.22 -28.54
CA SER A 42 19.85 -14.62 -27.26
C SER A 42 18.37 -14.25 -27.21
N GLU A 43 17.77 -13.99 -28.37
CA GLU A 43 16.37 -13.57 -28.49
C GLU A 43 15.42 -14.76 -28.69
N ARG A 44 15.91 -16.00 -28.55
CA ARG A 44 15.06 -17.20 -28.54
C ARG A 44 14.02 -17.13 -27.43
N MET A 45 12.85 -17.73 -27.70
CA MET A 45 11.77 -17.86 -26.72
C MET A 45 12.32 -18.48 -25.42
N PRO A 46 12.10 -17.88 -24.24
CA PRO A 46 12.71 -18.35 -23.01
C PRO A 46 12.41 -19.82 -22.72
N TYR A 47 13.44 -20.56 -22.32
CA TYR A 47 13.37 -21.97 -21.92
C TYR A 47 12.18 -22.30 -21.01
N ARG A 48 11.91 -21.46 -20.00
CA ARG A 48 10.80 -21.67 -19.07
C ARG A 48 9.42 -21.64 -19.72
N VAL A 49 9.23 -20.85 -20.79
CA VAL A 49 7.98 -20.85 -21.57
C VAL A 49 7.83 -22.20 -22.28
N ILE A 50 8.90 -22.74 -22.85
CA ILE A 50 8.86 -24.05 -23.53
C ILE A 50 8.55 -25.19 -22.56
N VAL A 51 9.17 -25.19 -21.37
CA VAL A 51 8.84 -26.14 -20.30
C VAL A 51 7.36 -26.04 -19.89
N ALA A 52 6.87 -24.81 -19.69
CA ALA A 52 5.47 -24.56 -19.34
C ALA A 52 4.49 -25.02 -20.43
N MET A 53 4.84 -24.83 -21.70
CA MET A 53 4.08 -25.37 -22.84
C MET A 53 4.05 -26.90 -22.79
N GLY A 54 5.16 -27.57 -22.47
CA GLY A 54 5.18 -29.02 -22.24
C GLY A 54 4.22 -29.47 -21.14
N ILE A 55 4.24 -28.80 -19.98
CA ILE A 55 3.33 -29.07 -18.84
C ILE A 55 1.87 -28.94 -19.28
N LEU A 56 1.54 -27.86 -19.99
CA LEU A 56 0.21 -27.59 -20.51
C LEU A 56 -0.25 -28.71 -21.45
N LYS A 57 0.57 -29.07 -22.44
CA LYS A 57 0.21 -30.09 -23.44
C LYS A 57 0.08 -31.48 -22.84
N LYS A 58 0.89 -31.81 -21.84
CA LYS A 58 0.74 -33.04 -21.05
C LYS A 58 -0.62 -33.08 -20.35
N ALA A 59 -0.94 -32.04 -19.59
CA ALA A 59 -2.20 -31.97 -18.86
C ALA A 59 -3.42 -32.03 -19.80
N ALA A 60 -3.37 -31.29 -20.92
CA ALA A 60 -4.45 -31.29 -21.91
C ALA A 60 -4.65 -32.68 -22.55
N ALA A 61 -3.59 -33.40 -22.89
CA ALA A 61 -3.68 -34.75 -23.46
C ALA A 61 -4.25 -35.76 -22.46
N GLU A 62 -3.82 -35.72 -21.20
CA GLU A 62 -4.33 -36.59 -20.14
C GLU A 62 -5.82 -36.34 -19.88
N VAL A 63 -6.25 -35.08 -19.84
CA VAL A 63 -7.66 -34.71 -19.66
C VAL A 63 -8.51 -35.05 -20.88
N ASN A 64 -7.99 -34.86 -22.10
CA ASN A 64 -8.73 -35.15 -23.32
C ASN A 64 -9.01 -36.64 -23.54
N LYS A 65 -8.37 -37.55 -22.80
CA LYS A 65 -8.80 -38.97 -22.75
C LYS A 65 -10.27 -39.09 -22.35
N GLU A 66 -10.72 -38.26 -21.42
CA GLU A 66 -12.12 -38.21 -20.98
C GLU A 66 -13.05 -37.58 -22.02
N PHE A 67 -12.50 -36.83 -22.98
CA PHE A 67 -13.24 -36.11 -24.00
C PHE A 67 -13.12 -36.70 -25.40
N GLY A 68 -12.55 -37.90 -25.53
CA GLY A 68 -12.55 -38.69 -26.77
C GLY A 68 -11.21 -38.77 -27.49
N LEU A 69 -10.11 -38.28 -26.91
CA LEU A 69 -8.77 -38.55 -27.44
C LEU A 69 -8.40 -40.00 -27.18
N ASP A 70 -7.92 -40.70 -28.22
CA ASP A 70 -7.48 -42.10 -28.10
C ASP A 70 -6.43 -42.23 -26.97
N PRO A 71 -6.61 -43.18 -26.03
CA PRO A 71 -5.70 -43.31 -24.89
C PRO A 71 -4.24 -43.57 -25.28
N LYS A 72 -3.97 -44.33 -26.35
CA LYS A 72 -2.59 -44.59 -26.80
C LYS A 72 -1.94 -43.34 -27.37
N VAL A 73 -2.69 -42.56 -28.15
CA VAL A 73 -2.25 -41.25 -28.65
C VAL A 73 -2.00 -40.28 -27.49
N ALA A 74 -2.92 -40.20 -26.53
CA ALA A 74 -2.77 -39.35 -25.35
C ALA A 74 -1.55 -39.73 -24.50
N ASP A 75 -1.30 -41.03 -24.29
CA ASP A 75 -0.12 -41.52 -23.57
C ASP A 75 1.19 -41.20 -24.30
N ALA A 76 1.22 -41.32 -25.63
CA ALA A 76 2.39 -40.95 -26.43
C ALA A 76 2.65 -39.43 -26.38
N ILE A 77 1.60 -38.61 -26.46
CA ILE A 77 1.69 -37.15 -26.29
C ILE A 77 2.21 -36.80 -24.89
N SER A 78 1.69 -37.44 -23.84
CA SER A 78 2.14 -37.21 -22.46
C SER A 78 3.63 -37.54 -22.31
N LYS A 79 4.11 -38.66 -22.86
CA LYS A 79 5.54 -39.04 -22.83
C LYS A 79 6.41 -38.09 -23.63
N ALA A 80 5.96 -37.67 -24.81
CA ALA A 80 6.66 -36.68 -25.62
C ALA A 80 6.71 -35.30 -24.94
N ALA A 81 5.66 -34.92 -24.21
CA ALA A 81 5.63 -33.70 -23.41
C ALA A 81 6.61 -33.78 -22.23
N ASP A 82 6.80 -34.93 -21.59
CA ASP A 82 7.84 -35.12 -20.57
C ASP A 82 9.25 -34.83 -21.11
N ASP A 83 9.52 -35.17 -22.36
CA ASP A 83 10.79 -34.85 -23.03
C ASP A 83 10.98 -33.33 -23.26
N VAL A 84 9.89 -32.59 -23.46
CA VAL A 84 9.91 -31.11 -23.52
C VAL A 84 10.12 -30.52 -22.12
N ILE A 85 9.40 -31.04 -21.12
CA ILE A 85 9.47 -30.59 -19.71
C ILE A 85 10.88 -30.80 -19.14
N SER A 86 11.53 -31.92 -19.49
CA SER A 86 12.91 -32.20 -19.05
C SER A 86 13.95 -31.27 -19.67
N GLY A 87 13.58 -30.51 -20.70
CA GLY A 87 14.43 -29.55 -21.39
C GLY A 87 15.38 -30.14 -22.44
N LYS A 88 15.44 -31.46 -22.61
CA LYS A 88 16.40 -32.09 -23.54
C LYS A 88 16.15 -31.74 -25.01
N LEU A 89 14.93 -31.31 -25.34
CA LEU A 89 14.56 -30.92 -26.71
C LEU A 89 14.73 -29.41 -26.98
N TYR A 90 15.05 -28.59 -25.98
CA TYR A 90 15.02 -27.14 -26.10
C TYR A 90 16.00 -26.61 -27.15
N GLU A 91 17.30 -26.94 -27.01
CA GLU A 91 18.36 -26.35 -27.84
C GLU A 91 18.14 -26.61 -29.33
N ASP A 92 17.72 -27.81 -29.68
CA ASP A 92 17.67 -28.25 -31.07
C ASP A 92 16.32 -28.03 -31.75
N HIS A 93 15.20 -28.02 -31.02
CA HIS A 93 13.87 -28.13 -31.62
C HIS A 93 12.96 -26.92 -31.43
N PHE A 94 13.42 -25.90 -30.69
CA PHE A 94 12.67 -24.67 -30.44
C PHE A 94 13.44 -23.43 -30.91
N PRO A 95 13.52 -23.18 -32.23
CA PRO A 95 14.37 -22.12 -32.80
C PRO A 95 13.74 -20.72 -32.76
N LEU A 96 12.45 -20.61 -32.39
CA LEU A 96 11.70 -19.36 -32.52
C LEU A 96 12.14 -18.29 -31.53
N VAL A 97 12.03 -17.03 -31.96
CA VAL A 97 12.40 -15.84 -31.19
C VAL A 97 11.22 -15.24 -30.43
N ILE A 98 11.52 -14.36 -29.47
CA ILE A 98 10.55 -13.53 -28.74
C ILE A 98 9.76 -12.67 -29.72
N TRP A 99 10.43 -12.13 -30.74
CA TRP A 99 9.91 -11.19 -31.74
C TRP A 99 9.14 -11.92 -32.85
N GLN A 100 8.11 -12.66 -32.46
CA GLN A 100 7.27 -13.49 -33.31
C GLN A 100 5.82 -12.94 -33.35
N THR A 101 4.83 -13.72 -33.81
CA THR A 101 3.41 -13.35 -33.65
C THR A 101 3.11 -12.97 -32.20
N GLY A 102 2.48 -11.81 -31.99
CA GLY A 102 2.24 -11.22 -30.68
C GLY A 102 1.35 -12.03 -29.73
N SER A 103 0.55 -12.96 -30.25
CA SER A 103 -0.23 -13.94 -29.49
C SER A 103 0.61 -15.10 -28.93
N GLY A 104 1.82 -15.31 -29.47
CA GLY A 104 2.63 -16.51 -29.21
C GLY A 104 2.19 -17.76 -29.97
N THR A 105 1.30 -17.62 -30.97
CA THR A 105 0.78 -18.75 -31.78
C THR A 105 1.87 -19.61 -32.38
N GLN A 106 2.95 -19.01 -32.89
CA GLN A 106 4.04 -19.75 -33.52
C GLN A 106 4.78 -20.65 -32.53
N SER A 107 5.01 -20.20 -31.29
CA SER A 107 5.57 -21.05 -30.23
C SER A 107 4.59 -22.14 -29.77
N ASN A 108 3.28 -21.89 -29.79
CA ASN A 108 2.28 -22.95 -29.58
C ASN A 108 2.39 -24.03 -30.66
N MET A 109 2.42 -23.62 -31.92
CA MET A 109 2.53 -24.55 -33.05
C MET A 109 3.87 -25.27 -33.09
N ASN A 110 4.97 -24.61 -32.75
CA ASN A 110 6.27 -25.26 -32.61
C ASN A 110 6.23 -26.34 -31.53
N THR A 111 5.62 -26.08 -30.38
CA THR A 111 5.43 -27.10 -29.36
C THR A 111 4.56 -28.26 -29.86
N ASN A 112 3.45 -27.95 -30.55
CA ASN A 112 2.56 -28.97 -31.11
C ASN A 112 3.29 -29.87 -32.10
N GLU A 113 4.05 -29.30 -33.05
CA GLU A 113 4.82 -30.06 -34.05
C GLU A 113 5.89 -30.93 -33.40
N VAL A 114 6.65 -30.40 -32.44
CA VAL A 114 7.69 -31.16 -31.73
C VAL A 114 7.10 -32.33 -30.97
N ILE A 115 6.04 -32.09 -30.19
CA ILE A 115 5.37 -33.15 -29.42
C ILE A 115 4.72 -34.17 -30.36
N SER A 116 4.10 -33.71 -31.44
CA SER A 116 3.48 -34.59 -32.45
C SER A 116 4.50 -35.53 -33.06
N ASN A 117 5.62 -35.01 -33.58
CA ASN A 117 6.65 -35.82 -34.22
C ASN A 117 7.36 -36.74 -33.23
N ARG A 118 7.60 -36.27 -32.00
CA ARG A 118 8.17 -37.12 -30.96
C ARG A 118 7.22 -38.24 -30.54
N ALA A 119 5.92 -37.97 -30.45
CA ALA A 119 4.90 -38.98 -30.15
C ALA A 119 4.74 -39.99 -31.31
N ILE A 120 4.82 -39.55 -32.57
CA ILE A 120 4.86 -40.42 -33.75
C ILE A 120 6.05 -41.37 -33.66
N GLU A 121 7.24 -40.86 -33.35
CA GLU A 121 8.44 -41.68 -33.21
C GLU A 121 8.30 -42.71 -32.08
N ILE A 122 7.74 -42.32 -30.92
CA ILE A 122 7.43 -43.24 -29.80
C ILE A 122 6.49 -44.37 -30.25
N LEU A 123 5.60 -44.10 -31.21
CA LEU A 123 4.64 -45.06 -31.77
C LEU A 123 5.19 -45.78 -33.03
N GLY A 124 6.45 -45.55 -33.40
CA GLY A 124 7.09 -46.19 -34.56
C GLY A 124 6.61 -45.68 -35.92
N GLY A 125 6.01 -44.49 -35.99
CA GLY A 125 5.57 -43.87 -37.24
C GLY A 125 6.64 -42.99 -37.91
N GLU A 126 6.25 -42.36 -39.02
CA GLU A 126 7.13 -41.52 -39.84
C GLU A 126 7.00 -40.03 -39.46
N LEU A 127 8.11 -39.37 -39.11
CA LEU A 127 8.14 -37.94 -38.78
C LEU A 127 7.59 -37.09 -39.94
N GLY A 128 6.79 -36.09 -39.61
CA GLY A 128 6.16 -35.17 -40.58
C GLY A 128 4.88 -35.71 -41.22
N SER A 129 4.58 -37.01 -41.07
CA SER A 129 3.35 -37.62 -41.62
C SER A 129 2.07 -37.13 -40.95
N LYS A 130 2.18 -36.58 -39.73
CA LYS A 130 1.06 -36.22 -38.83
C LYS A 130 0.15 -37.41 -38.49
N LYS A 131 0.67 -38.63 -38.62
CA LYS A 131 -0.02 -39.89 -38.30
C LYS A 131 0.89 -40.77 -37.44
N PRO A 132 0.38 -41.40 -36.37
CA PRO A 132 -1.01 -41.34 -35.87
C PRO A 132 -1.32 -40.07 -35.05
N VAL A 133 -0.34 -39.19 -34.79
CA VAL A 133 -0.52 -37.99 -33.97
C VAL A 133 -0.56 -36.75 -34.85
N HIS A 134 -1.67 -36.00 -34.86
CA HIS A 134 -1.80 -34.75 -35.59
C HIS A 134 -1.53 -33.56 -34.65
N PRO A 135 -0.72 -32.56 -35.05
CA PRO A 135 -0.35 -31.45 -34.16
C PRO A 135 -1.54 -30.57 -33.76
N ASN A 136 -2.57 -30.44 -34.60
CA ASN A 136 -3.77 -29.67 -34.25
C ASN A 136 -4.83 -30.56 -33.59
N ASP A 137 -5.27 -31.58 -34.30
CA ASP A 137 -6.42 -32.40 -33.95
C ASP A 137 -6.19 -33.24 -32.68
N HIS A 138 -4.94 -33.57 -32.35
CA HIS A 138 -4.60 -34.34 -31.15
C HIS A 138 -3.83 -33.50 -30.12
N VAL A 139 -2.69 -32.90 -30.48
CA VAL A 139 -1.84 -32.17 -29.51
C VAL A 139 -2.48 -30.84 -29.09
N ASN A 140 -3.17 -30.15 -30.00
CA ASN A 140 -3.90 -28.91 -29.75
C ASN A 140 -5.42 -29.13 -29.54
N MET A 141 -5.85 -30.38 -29.30
CA MET A 141 -7.26 -30.70 -29.10
C MET A 141 -7.83 -29.88 -27.92
N SER A 142 -9.02 -29.30 -28.14
CA SER A 142 -9.76 -28.48 -27.17
C SER A 142 -9.07 -27.17 -26.73
N GLN A 143 -8.03 -26.74 -27.46
CA GLN A 143 -7.21 -25.57 -27.16
C GLN A 143 -7.20 -24.57 -28.32
N SER A 144 -6.78 -23.34 -28.04
CA SER A 144 -6.50 -22.29 -29.01
C SER A 144 -5.11 -21.72 -28.77
N SER A 145 -4.43 -21.20 -29.80
CA SER A 145 -3.18 -20.48 -29.54
C SER A 145 -3.35 -19.34 -28.53
N ASN A 146 -4.52 -18.70 -28.57
CA ASN A 146 -4.83 -17.51 -27.78
C ASN A 146 -4.95 -17.82 -26.30
N ASP A 147 -5.39 -19.02 -25.92
CA ASP A 147 -5.50 -19.44 -24.51
C ASP A 147 -4.35 -20.34 -24.03
N THR A 148 -3.58 -20.94 -24.95
CA THR A 148 -2.40 -21.77 -24.60
C THR A 148 -1.20 -20.95 -24.17
N PHE A 149 -0.82 -19.93 -24.95
CA PHE A 149 0.39 -19.15 -24.67
C PHE A 149 0.28 -18.37 -23.35
N PRO A 150 -0.82 -17.64 -23.05
CA PRO A 150 -0.93 -16.97 -21.75
C PRO A 150 -0.95 -17.92 -20.56
N THR A 151 -1.53 -19.12 -20.71
CA THR A 151 -1.45 -20.17 -19.69
C THR A 151 0.02 -20.58 -19.45
N ALA A 152 0.79 -20.80 -20.51
CA ALA A 152 2.21 -21.12 -20.37
C ALA A 152 3.04 -19.97 -19.79
N MET A 153 2.70 -18.71 -20.08
CA MET A 153 3.34 -17.55 -19.45
C MET A 153 3.17 -17.58 -17.93
N HIS A 154 1.94 -17.78 -17.47
CA HIS A 154 1.61 -17.81 -16.04
C HIS A 154 2.31 -18.97 -15.33
N ILE A 155 2.29 -20.17 -15.92
CA ILE A 155 3.03 -21.33 -15.39
C ILE A 155 4.53 -21.03 -15.32
N ALA A 156 5.13 -20.53 -16.41
CA ALA A 156 6.56 -20.25 -16.47
C ALA A 156 7.00 -19.25 -15.40
N VAL A 157 6.27 -18.14 -15.26
CA VAL A 157 6.58 -17.09 -14.29
C VAL A 157 6.38 -17.58 -12.86
N ALA A 158 5.30 -18.32 -12.59
CA ALA A 158 5.06 -18.88 -11.26
C ALA A 158 6.14 -19.87 -10.83
N LEU A 159 6.61 -20.73 -11.75
CA LEU A 159 7.72 -21.64 -11.49
C LEU A 159 9.01 -20.87 -11.22
N GLU A 160 9.33 -19.85 -12.03
CA GLU A 160 10.54 -19.05 -11.87
C GLU A 160 10.55 -18.29 -10.53
N ILE A 161 9.40 -17.71 -10.13
CA ILE A 161 9.25 -17.02 -8.85
C ILE A 161 9.47 -17.98 -7.68
N ASN A 162 8.78 -19.12 -7.68
CA ASN A 162 8.82 -20.04 -6.54
C ASN A 162 10.12 -20.82 -6.44
N GLN A 163 10.77 -21.15 -7.56
CA GLN A 163 11.96 -22.00 -7.58
C GLN A 163 13.29 -21.22 -7.55
N ILE A 164 13.31 -19.97 -8.04
CA ILE A 164 14.55 -19.20 -8.18
C ILE A 164 14.50 -17.91 -7.38
N LEU A 165 13.53 -17.03 -7.65
CA LEU A 165 13.47 -15.71 -7.03
C LEU A 165 13.27 -15.76 -5.51
N LEU A 166 12.20 -16.41 -5.05
CA LEU A 166 11.86 -16.45 -3.62
C LEU A 166 12.96 -17.13 -2.79
N PRO A 167 13.56 -18.26 -3.23
CA PRO A 167 14.72 -18.83 -2.54
C PRO A 167 15.92 -17.87 -2.47
N GLY A 168 16.27 -17.19 -3.57
CA GLY A 168 17.38 -16.22 -3.59
C GLY A 168 17.16 -15.05 -2.64
N LEU A 169 15.96 -14.46 -2.64
CA LEU A 169 15.60 -13.39 -1.71
C LEU A 169 15.56 -13.86 -0.25
N THR A 170 15.10 -15.09 -0.01
CA THR A 170 15.05 -15.67 1.34
C THR A 170 16.46 -15.87 1.91
N GLN A 171 17.41 -16.33 1.09
CA GLN A 171 18.82 -16.42 1.47
C GLN A 171 19.40 -15.04 1.84
N LEU A 172 19.13 -14.03 1.02
CA LEU A 172 19.58 -12.65 1.28
C LEU A 172 19.00 -12.08 2.57
N HIS A 173 17.69 -12.23 2.76
CA HIS A 173 17.01 -11.80 4.00
C HIS A 173 17.62 -12.46 5.23
N ALA A 174 17.82 -13.78 5.20
CA ALA A 174 18.39 -14.53 6.32
C ALA A 174 19.81 -14.05 6.66
N ALA A 175 20.67 -13.83 5.66
CA ALA A 175 22.03 -13.35 5.87
C ALA A 175 22.08 -11.91 6.42
N LEU A 176 21.26 -11.00 5.88
CA LEU A 176 21.15 -9.63 6.40
C LEU A 176 20.66 -9.61 7.86
N LYS A 177 19.64 -10.43 8.17
CA LYS A 177 19.12 -10.56 9.53
C LYS A 177 20.15 -11.15 10.49
N ALA A 178 20.95 -12.12 10.05
CA ALA A 178 22.04 -12.67 10.85
C ALA A 178 23.10 -11.61 11.16
N LYS A 179 23.53 -10.80 10.17
CA LYS A 179 24.46 -9.68 10.39
C LYS A 179 23.85 -8.60 11.30
N ALA A 180 22.57 -8.26 11.11
CA ALA A 180 21.88 -7.32 11.99
C ALA A 180 21.92 -7.75 13.46
N ASN A 181 21.66 -9.03 13.74
CA ASN A 181 21.73 -9.59 15.08
C ASN A 181 23.16 -9.61 15.64
N ALA A 182 24.14 -9.98 14.81
CA ALA A 182 25.55 -10.03 15.21
C ALA A 182 26.12 -8.65 15.55
N TRP A 183 25.59 -7.59 14.92
CA TRP A 183 26.10 -6.22 15.04
C TRP A 183 25.19 -5.28 15.84
N LYS A 184 24.23 -5.83 16.58
CA LYS A 184 23.26 -5.08 17.38
C LYS A 184 23.91 -4.11 18.36
N ASP A 185 25.13 -4.40 18.82
CA ASP A 185 25.86 -3.62 19.84
C ASP A 185 26.96 -2.72 19.23
N ILE A 186 27.17 -2.74 17.91
CA ILE A 186 28.20 -1.94 17.24
C ILE A 186 27.63 -0.56 16.93
N ILE A 187 27.96 0.44 17.74
CA ILE A 187 27.48 1.82 17.57
C ILE A 187 28.30 2.52 16.50
N LYS A 188 27.62 3.16 15.55
CA LYS A 188 28.20 4.00 14.50
C LYS A 188 27.47 5.33 14.38
N ILE A 189 28.04 6.24 13.58
CA ILE A 189 27.40 7.51 13.24
C ILE A 189 26.36 7.29 12.12
N GLY A 190 25.15 7.81 12.33
CA GLY A 190 24.13 7.87 11.29
C GLY A 190 24.49 8.89 10.22
N ARG A 191 23.95 8.73 9.02
CA ARG A 191 24.08 9.74 7.96
C ARG A 191 22.73 10.07 7.34
N THR A 192 22.40 11.34 7.34
CA THR A 192 21.22 11.90 6.65
C THR A 192 21.70 12.99 5.73
N HIS A 193 21.26 12.99 4.46
CA HIS A 193 21.81 13.89 3.43
C HIS A 193 23.34 13.77 3.26
N THR A 194 23.88 12.57 3.49
CA THR A 194 25.33 12.24 3.53
C THR A 194 26.15 12.97 4.60
N GLN A 195 25.52 13.79 5.45
CA GLN A 195 26.17 14.45 6.59
C GLN A 195 26.11 13.57 7.83
N ASP A 196 27.07 13.75 8.73
CA ASP A 196 27.05 13.15 10.07
C ASP A 196 25.73 13.48 10.79
N ALA A 197 25.14 12.48 11.43
CA ALA A 197 23.93 12.58 12.24
C ALA A 197 24.13 11.93 13.62
N VAL A 198 23.03 11.74 14.37
CA VAL A 198 23.07 11.04 15.66
C VAL A 198 23.44 9.55 15.51
N PRO A 199 23.92 8.89 16.57
CA PRO A 199 24.30 7.48 16.51
C PRO A 199 23.12 6.53 16.26
N LEU A 200 23.44 5.41 15.62
CA LEU A 200 22.63 4.19 15.58
C LEU A 200 23.58 2.98 15.59
N THR A 201 23.07 1.78 15.84
CA THR A 201 23.91 0.58 15.71
C THR A 201 23.93 0.08 14.27
N LEU A 202 25.04 -0.53 13.88
CA LEU A 202 25.17 -1.21 12.60
C LEU A 202 24.11 -2.33 12.47
N GLY A 203 23.73 -2.94 13.59
CA GLY A 203 22.59 -3.86 13.66
C GLY A 203 21.25 -3.20 13.35
N GLN A 204 20.97 -2.00 13.87
CA GLN A 204 19.78 -1.23 13.51
C GLN A 204 19.75 -0.91 12.01
N GLU A 205 20.87 -0.49 11.44
CA GLU A 205 21.00 -0.21 10.00
C GLU A 205 20.74 -1.46 9.14
N PHE A 206 21.36 -2.59 9.46
CA PHE A 206 21.14 -3.86 8.74
C PHE A 206 19.76 -4.47 8.98
N SER A 207 19.11 -4.16 10.11
CA SER A 207 17.73 -4.56 10.35
C SER A 207 16.78 -3.93 9.33
N ALA A 208 17.01 -2.68 8.95
CA ALA A 208 16.21 -2.02 7.92
C ALA A 208 16.38 -2.71 6.56
N TYR A 209 17.59 -3.15 6.21
CA TYR A 209 17.84 -3.88 4.96
C TYR A 209 17.11 -5.22 4.95
N ALA A 210 17.17 -5.96 6.06
CA ALA A 210 16.44 -7.21 6.23
C ALA A 210 14.93 -6.99 6.05
N THR A 211 14.35 -5.97 6.69
CA THR A 211 12.93 -5.62 6.56
C THR A 211 12.56 -5.24 5.12
N GLN A 212 13.40 -4.48 4.39
CA GLN A 212 13.14 -4.14 3.00
C GLN A 212 13.05 -5.40 2.11
N VAL A 213 13.91 -6.40 2.33
CA VAL A 213 13.85 -7.69 1.59
C VAL A 213 12.64 -8.53 2.03
N GLU A 214 12.33 -8.58 3.33
CA GLU A 214 11.14 -9.27 3.87
C GLU A 214 9.85 -8.74 3.23
N TYR A 215 9.69 -7.41 3.17
CA TYR A 215 8.55 -6.79 2.49
C TYR A 215 8.57 -7.02 0.98
N GLY A 216 9.75 -7.09 0.36
CA GLY A 216 9.90 -7.50 -1.04
C GLY A 216 9.33 -8.90 -1.31
N ILE A 217 9.68 -9.86 -0.45
CA ILE A 217 9.16 -11.24 -0.51
C ILE A 217 7.64 -11.27 -0.35
N ALA A 218 7.10 -10.53 0.63
CA ALA A 218 5.66 -10.44 0.85
C ALA A 218 4.92 -9.90 -0.38
N ARG A 219 5.38 -8.78 -0.94
CA ARG A 219 4.79 -8.18 -2.15
C ARG A 219 4.76 -9.14 -3.33
N VAL A 220 5.86 -9.87 -3.57
CA VAL A 220 5.90 -10.88 -4.65
C VAL A 220 4.89 -11.99 -4.39
N LYS A 221 4.81 -12.51 -3.16
CA LYS A 221 3.84 -13.56 -2.80
C LYS A 221 2.40 -13.10 -2.97
N ASP A 222 2.10 -11.84 -2.66
CA ASP A 222 0.76 -11.29 -2.78
C ASP A 222 0.24 -11.28 -4.22
N THR A 223 1.13 -11.26 -5.23
CA THR A 223 0.76 -11.34 -6.66
C THR A 223 0.42 -12.75 -7.14
N LEU A 224 0.90 -13.79 -6.45
CA LEU A 224 0.78 -15.19 -6.89
C LEU A 224 -0.67 -15.67 -7.09
N PRO A 225 -1.66 -15.30 -6.26
CA PRO A 225 -3.05 -15.75 -6.45
C PRO A 225 -3.65 -15.40 -7.82
N ARG A 226 -3.29 -14.25 -8.40
CA ARG A 226 -3.75 -13.84 -9.74
C ARG A 226 -2.92 -14.50 -10.83
N LEU A 227 -1.61 -14.67 -10.61
CA LEU A 227 -0.74 -15.42 -11.52
C LEU A 227 -1.16 -16.90 -11.66
N TYR A 228 -1.72 -17.50 -10.61
CA TYR A 228 -2.21 -18.89 -10.65
C TYR A 228 -3.50 -19.08 -11.47
N GLN A 229 -4.14 -18.00 -11.92
CA GLN A 229 -5.35 -18.07 -12.75
C GLN A 229 -4.97 -18.28 -14.22
N LEU A 230 -5.47 -19.35 -14.83
CA LEU A 230 -5.09 -19.78 -16.17
C LEU A 230 -6.18 -19.47 -17.21
N ALA A 231 -5.75 -18.93 -18.36
CA ALA A 231 -6.62 -18.58 -19.48
C ALA A 231 -7.18 -19.80 -20.24
N LEU A 232 -6.56 -20.98 -20.11
CA LEU A 232 -6.92 -22.20 -20.84
C LEU A 232 -8.40 -22.53 -20.72
N GLY A 233 -9.02 -22.84 -21.86
CA GLY A 233 -10.47 -23.04 -22.00
C GLY A 233 -11.22 -21.79 -22.46
N GLY A 234 -10.58 -20.62 -22.53
CA GLY A 234 -11.14 -19.42 -23.18
C GLY A 234 -11.17 -19.49 -24.70
N THR A 235 -10.40 -20.40 -25.29
CA THR A 235 -10.24 -20.63 -26.74
C THR A 235 -9.88 -19.37 -27.53
N ALA A 236 -10.66 -19.00 -28.56
CA ALA A 236 -10.28 -17.95 -29.50
C ALA A 236 -10.39 -16.54 -28.88
N VAL A 237 -11.51 -16.28 -28.20
CA VAL A 237 -11.93 -14.93 -27.77
C VAL A 237 -12.49 -14.88 -26.34
N GLY A 238 -12.41 -15.99 -25.59
CA GLY A 238 -12.84 -16.07 -24.19
C GLY A 238 -14.13 -16.86 -23.96
N THR A 239 -14.88 -17.18 -25.02
CA THR A 239 -16.18 -17.85 -24.93
C THR A 239 -16.10 -19.35 -24.64
N GLY A 240 -14.95 -19.98 -24.90
CA GLY A 240 -14.83 -21.43 -24.85
C GLY A 240 -15.45 -22.16 -26.05
N LEU A 241 -15.72 -21.46 -27.16
CA LEU A 241 -16.16 -22.09 -28.41
C LEU A 241 -15.17 -23.19 -28.84
N ASN A 242 -15.68 -24.36 -29.23
CA ASN A 242 -14.92 -25.54 -29.65
C ASN A 242 -14.04 -26.20 -28.56
N THR A 243 -14.20 -25.84 -27.28
CA THR A 243 -13.73 -26.68 -26.17
C THR A 243 -14.88 -27.45 -25.51
N ARG A 244 -14.60 -28.16 -24.41
CA ARG A 244 -15.58 -28.99 -23.69
C ARG A 244 -15.85 -28.43 -22.30
N LYS A 245 -17.11 -28.48 -21.86
CA LYS A 245 -17.48 -28.12 -20.49
C LYS A 245 -16.70 -28.99 -19.49
N GLY A 246 -16.01 -28.39 -18.53
CA GLY A 246 -15.14 -29.08 -17.58
C GLY A 246 -13.69 -29.23 -18.02
N PHE A 247 -13.34 -28.95 -19.28
CA PHE A 247 -11.95 -29.05 -19.76
C PHE A 247 -11.03 -28.04 -19.05
N ALA A 248 -11.49 -26.81 -18.87
CA ALA A 248 -10.71 -25.73 -18.26
C ALA A 248 -10.36 -26.05 -16.79
N GLU A 249 -11.35 -26.48 -16.02
CA GLU A 249 -11.23 -26.82 -14.60
C GLU A 249 -10.34 -28.06 -14.41
N LYS A 250 -10.60 -29.13 -15.16
CA LYS A 250 -9.83 -30.39 -15.06
C LYS A 250 -8.38 -30.18 -15.48
N THR A 251 -8.13 -29.41 -16.54
CA THR A 251 -6.76 -29.17 -17.00
C THR A 251 -6.00 -28.27 -16.04
N ALA A 252 -6.63 -27.23 -15.48
CA ALA A 252 -6.00 -26.42 -14.43
C ALA A 252 -5.66 -27.26 -13.18
N ALA A 253 -6.59 -28.12 -12.72
CA ALA A 253 -6.34 -29.05 -11.62
C ALA A 253 -5.20 -30.03 -11.92
N ARG A 254 -5.09 -30.51 -13.17
CA ARG A 254 -3.99 -31.39 -13.57
C ARG A 254 -2.66 -30.65 -13.62
N ILE A 255 -2.62 -29.42 -14.13
CA ILE A 255 -1.43 -28.56 -14.10
C ILE A 255 -1.01 -28.30 -12.64
N ALA A 256 -1.96 -28.05 -11.74
CA ALA A 256 -1.68 -27.91 -10.31
C ALA A 256 -1.04 -29.17 -9.71
N SER A 257 -1.59 -30.35 -10.03
CA SER A 257 -1.03 -31.64 -9.62
C SER A 257 0.38 -31.90 -10.18
N LEU A 258 0.65 -31.55 -11.44
CA LEU A 258 1.96 -31.76 -12.07
C LEU A 258 3.05 -30.83 -11.50
N THR A 259 2.66 -29.63 -11.07
CA THR A 259 3.61 -28.58 -10.65
C THR A 259 3.74 -28.45 -9.13
N GLY A 260 2.75 -28.92 -8.37
CA GLY A 260 2.65 -28.72 -6.92
C GLY A 260 2.19 -27.31 -6.51
N TYR A 261 1.76 -26.47 -7.45
CA TYR A 261 1.28 -25.11 -7.18
C TYR A 261 -0.24 -24.99 -7.43
N PRO A 262 -0.96 -24.08 -6.74
CA PRO A 262 -2.42 -24.05 -6.73
C PRO A 262 -3.01 -23.34 -7.95
N PHE A 263 -2.67 -23.82 -9.15
CA PHE A 263 -3.25 -23.31 -10.40
C PHE A 263 -4.75 -23.58 -10.48
N VAL A 264 -5.49 -22.58 -10.93
CA VAL A 264 -6.94 -22.63 -11.11
C VAL A 264 -7.32 -22.02 -12.45
N THR A 265 -8.51 -22.35 -12.94
CA THR A 265 -9.02 -21.70 -14.15
C THR A 265 -9.39 -20.24 -13.85
N ALA A 266 -9.08 -19.30 -14.75
CA ALA A 266 -9.43 -17.91 -14.56
C ALA A 266 -10.96 -17.72 -14.54
N PRO A 267 -11.52 -16.95 -13.59
CA PRO A 267 -12.96 -16.76 -13.48
C PRO A 267 -13.54 -16.00 -14.68
N ASN A 268 -12.76 -15.09 -15.27
CA ASN A 268 -13.11 -14.38 -16.49
C ASN A 268 -12.07 -14.66 -17.59
N LYS A 269 -12.50 -15.34 -18.66
CA LYS A 269 -11.63 -15.69 -19.79
C LYS A 269 -11.40 -14.55 -20.77
N PHE A 270 -12.28 -13.56 -20.79
CA PHE A 270 -12.10 -12.38 -21.65
C PHE A 270 -10.95 -11.53 -21.13
N GLU A 271 -10.93 -11.25 -19.82
CA GLU A 271 -9.82 -10.53 -19.17
C GLU A 271 -8.49 -11.26 -19.36
N ALA A 272 -8.45 -12.57 -19.08
CA ALA A 272 -7.23 -13.38 -19.18
C ALA A 272 -6.64 -13.49 -20.61
N LEU A 273 -7.40 -13.10 -21.64
CA LEU A 273 -6.94 -13.06 -23.03
C LEU A 273 -6.65 -11.63 -23.51
N ALA A 274 -7.54 -10.69 -23.19
CA ALA A 274 -7.51 -9.29 -23.60
C ALA A 274 -6.47 -8.47 -22.85
N ALA A 275 -6.11 -8.86 -21.63
CA ALA A 275 -5.16 -8.17 -20.77
C ALA A 275 -4.14 -9.15 -20.16
N HIS A 276 -3.09 -8.59 -19.54
CA HIS A 276 -2.02 -9.32 -18.84
C HIS A 276 -1.66 -8.60 -17.54
N ASP A 277 -2.68 -8.13 -16.83
CA ASP A 277 -2.51 -7.26 -15.65
C ASP A 277 -1.79 -8.00 -14.52
N ALA A 278 -2.04 -9.30 -14.35
CA ALA A 278 -1.29 -10.14 -13.41
C ALA A 278 0.23 -10.14 -13.69
N ILE A 279 0.65 -10.11 -14.96
CA ILE A 279 2.07 -10.06 -15.34
C ILE A 279 2.65 -8.67 -15.07
N VAL A 280 1.90 -7.60 -15.35
CA VAL A 280 2.30 -6.22 -15.02
C VAL A 280 2.43 -6.04 -13.51
N GLU A 281 1.48 -6.55 -12.74
CA GLU A 281 1.48 -6.52 -11.28
C GLU A 281 2.68 -7.26 -10.69
N VAL A 282 2.94 -8.49 -11.15
CA VAL A 282 4.14 -9.26 -10.79
C VAL A 282 5.39 -8.42 -11.05
N HIS A 283 5.51 -7.83 -12.24
CA HIS A 283 6.68 -7.04 -12.57
C HIS A 283 6.78 -5.74 -11.73
N GLY A 284 5.66 -5.15 -11.33
CA GLY A 284 5.63 -4.02 -10.38
C GLY A 284 6.20 -4.41 -8.99
N ALA A 285 5.89 -5.61 -8.52
CA ALA A 285 6.51 -6.16 -7.31
C ALA A 285 8.02 -6.37 -7.49
N LEU A 286 8.46 -6.93 -8.63
CA LEU A 286 9.89 -7.08 -8.96
C LEU A 286 10.61 -5.73 -9.02
N ASN A 287 9.97 -4.70 -9.57
CA ASN A 287 10.51 -3.34 -9.63
C ASN A 287 10.72 -2.78 -8.22
N THR A 288 9.77 -2.97 -7.31
CA THR A 288 9.88 -2.55 -5.90
C THR A 288 11.03 -3.27 -5.18
N VAL A 289 11.21 -4.57 -5.46
CA VAL A 289 12.35 -5.35 -4.95
C VAL A 289 13.68 -4.78 -5.46
N ALA A 290 13.77 -4.47 -6.76
CA ALA A 290 14.96 -3.88 -7.36
C ALA A 290 15.31 -2.51 -6.75
N VAL A 291 14.33 -1.64 -6.50
CA VAL A 291 14.56 -0.35 -5.81
C VAL A 291 15.15 -0.57 -4.41
N SER A 292 14.62 -1.55 -3.67
CA SER A 292 15.08 -1.86 -2.32
C SER A 292 16.51 -2.43 -2.32
N ILE A 293 16.80 -3.38 -3.20
CA ILE A 293 18.13 -3.99 -3.32
C ILE A 293 19.17 -2.97 -3.81
N MET A 294 18.81 -2.09 -4.75
CA MET A 294 19.67 -1.01 -5.23
C MET A 294 20.17 -0.15 -4.06
N LYS A 295 19.27 0.25 -3.15
CA LYS A 295 19.62 0.99 -1.93
C LYS A 295 20.62 0.17 -1.09
N ILE A 296 20.27 -1.06 -0.75
CA ILE A 296 21.07 -1.92 0.15
C ILE A 296 22.50 -2.10 -0.40
N ALA A 297 22.64 -2.43 -1.68
CA ALA A 297 23.93 -2.63 -2.31
C ALA A 297 24.74 -1.33 -2.39
N ASN A 298 24.10 -0.19 -2.63
CA ASN A 298 24.77 1.11 -2.60
C ASN A 298 25.26 1.48 -1.20
N ASP A 299 24.46 1.27 -0.15
CA ASP A 299 24.90 1.51 1.23
C ASP A 299 26.13 0.66 1.58
N ILE A 300 26.07 -0.65 1.31
CA ILE A 300 27.18 -1.58 1.57
C ILE A 300 28.44 -1.15 0.80
N ARG A 301 28.29 -0.75 -0.47
CA ARG A 301 29.38 -0.22 -1.30
C ARG A 301 30.02 1.03 -0.69
N PHE A 302 29.22 2.00 -0.25
CA PHE A 302 29.74 3.24 0.34
C PHE A 302 30.37 3.01 1.71
N LEU A 303 29.75 2.20 2.57
CA LEU A 303 30.30 1.82 3.87
C LEU A 303 31.62 1.03 3.72
N GLY A 304 31.76 0.26 2.64
CA GLY A 304 33.00 -0.45 2.28
C GLY A 304 34.05 0.38 1.51
N SER A 305 33.79 1.66 1.23
CA SER A 305 34.72 2.50 0.46
C SER A 305 36.01 2.80 1.24
N GLY A 306 37.18 2.64 0.61
CA GLY A 306 38.45 2.75 1.30
C GLY A 306 39.65 2.30 0.44
N PRO A 307 40.78 1.91 1.04
CA PRO A 307 40.95 1.64 2.47
C PRO A 307 41.24 2.88 3.34
N ARG A 308 41.57 4.03 2.75
CA ARG A 308 42.00 5.23 3.52
C ARG A 308 41.25 6.53 3.22
N CYS A 309 40.60 6.63 2.05
CA CYS A 309 39.99 7.87 1.56
C CYS A 309 38.47 7.77 1.36
N GLY A 310 37.82 6.85 2.05
CA GLY A 310 36.37 6.63 2.02
C GLY A 310 35.79 6.57 3.44
N LEU A 311 34.62 5.95 3.58
CA LEU A 311 34.00 5.74 4.90
C LEU A 311 34.70 4.63 5.68
N GLY A 312 35.03 3.52 5.04
CA GLY A 312 35.80 2.41 5.62
C GLY A 312 35.20 1.77 6.87
N GLU A 313 33.88 1.77 7.02
CA GLU A 313 33.19 1.18 8.18
C GLU A 313 32.99 -0.33 8.03
N LEU A 314 32.96 -0.83 6.78
CA LEU A 314 32.86 -2.25 6.47
C LEU A 314 34.10 -2.72 5.69
N SER A 315 34.52 -3.95 5.96
CA SER A 315 35.47 -4.72 5.16
C SER A 315 34.68 -5.78 4.39
N LEU A 316 34.71 -5.69 3.06
CA LEU A 316 34.02 -6.64 2.18
C LEU A 316 34.96 -7.79 1.80
N PRO A 317 34.45 -9.00 1.52
CA PRO A 317 35.26 -10.12 1.05
C PRO A 317 36.01 -9.83 -0.24
N GLU A 318 37.26 -10.29 -0.32
CA GLU A 318 38.10 -10.25 -1.52
C GLU A 318 37.85 -11.53 -2.35
N ASN A 319 36.99 -11.45 -3.38
CA ASN A 319 36.68 -12.60 -4.24
C ASN A 319 37.58 -12.68 -5.48
N GLU A 320 38.04 -11.54 -5.97
CA GLU A 320 38.95 -11.41 -7.10
C GLU A 320 40.21 -10.66 -6.66
N PRO A 321 41.41 -11.02 -7.14
CA PRO A 321 42.60 -10.22 -6.89
C PRO A 321 42.35 -8.77 -7.32
N GLY A 322 42.43 -7.85 -6.35
CA GLY A 322 42.59 -6.44 -6.67
C GLY A 322 43.80 -6.26 -7.59
N SER A 323 43.79 -5.19 -8.42
CA SER A 323 44.88 -4.86 -9.34
C SER A 323 46.24 -5.17 -8.73
N SER A 324 47.09 -5.92 -9.45
CA SER A 324 48.36 -6.48 -8.97
C SER A 324 49.36 -5.44 -8.43
N ILE A 325 49.12 -4.15 -8.67
CA ILE A 325 49.92 -3.02 -8.23
C ILE A 325 49.42 -2.35 -6.93
N MET A 326 48.22 -2.69 -6.43
CA MET A 326 47.55 -1.99 -5.31
C MET A 326 47.11 -2.96 -4.20
N PRO A 327 48.02 -3.36 -3.28
CA PRO A 327 47.68 -4.22 -2.15
C PRO A 327 46.68 -3.56 -1.20
N GLY A 328 45.69 -4.33 -0.72
CA GLY A 328 44.64 -3.88 0.20
C GLY A 328 43.48 -3.11 -0.44
N LYS A 329 43.43 -3.00 -1.77
CA LYS A 329 42.28 -2.43 -2.50
C LYS A 329 41.29 -3.54 -2.84
N VAL A 330 40.08 -3.44 -2.29
CA VAL A 330 38.96 -4.36 -2.58
C VAL A 330 37.88 -3.61 -3.34
N ASN A 331 37.60 -4.02 -4.58
CA ASN A 331 36.47 -3.47 -5.32
C ASN A 331 35.17 -4.17 -4.88
N PRO A 332 34.06 -3.44 -4.69
CA PRO A 332 32.77 -4.00 -4.28
C PRO A 332 32.02 -4.62 -5.47
N THR A 333 32.65 -5.56 -6.19
CA THR A 333 32.20 -6.14 -7.47
C THR A 333 30.81 -6.78 -7.40
N GLN A 334 30.48 -7.43 -6.29
CA GLN A 334 29.15 -8.00 -6.07
C GLN A 334 28.07 -6.90 -5.92
N CYS A 335 28.41 -5.74 -5.33
CA CYS A 335 27.51 -4.58 -5.28
C CYS A 335 27.31 -3.99 -6.69
N GLU A 336 28.37 -3.92 -7.49
CA GLU A 336 28.31 -3.44 -8.88
C GLU A 336 27.39 -4.33 -9.74
N ALA A 337 27.57 -5.65 -9.67
CA ALA A 337 26.76 -6.60 -10.42
C ALA A 337 25.26 -6.50 -10.09
N ILE A 338 24.91 -6.51 -8.79
CA ILE A 338 23.49 -6.49 -8.39
C ILE A 338 22.82 -5.14 -8.65
N THR A 339 23.57 -4.02 -8.62
CA THR A 339 23.03 -2.70 -8.96
C THR A 339 22.77 -2.57 -10.47
N MET A 340 23.61 -3.14 -11.34
CA MET A 340 23.31 -3.26 -12.78
C MET A 340 22.07 -4.11 -13.04
N VAL A 341 21.91 -5.23 -12.33
CA VAL A 341 20.69 -6.05 -12.39
C VAL A 341 19.46 -5.23 -12.00
N CYS A 342 19.52 -4.46 -10.91
CA CYS A 342 18.40 -3.63 -10.49
C CYS A 342 17.99 -2.61 -11.56
N ALA A 343 18.96 -1.96 -12.23
CA ALA A 343 18.68 -1.06 -13.35
C ALA A 343 18.03 -1.79 -14.54
N GLN A 344 18.50 -2.98 -14.89
CA GLN A 344 17.90 -3.80 -15.94
C GLN A 344 16.46 -4.17 -15.62
N VAL A 345 16.16 -4.55 -14.37
CA VAL A 345 14.79 -4.87 -13.94
C VAL A 345 13.88 -3.65 -14.06
N MET A 346 14.34 -2.46 -13.68
CA MET A 346 13.54 -1.23 -13.82
C MET A 346 13.22 -0.93 -15.30
N GLY A 347 14.19 -1.13 -16.22
CA GLY A 347 13.96 -1.00 -17.66
C GLY A 347 12.96 -2.04 -18.20
N ASN A 348 13.12 -3.30 -17.79
CA ASN A 348 12.21 -4.39 -18.16
C ASN A 348 10.77 -4.13 -17.66
N HIS A 349 10.62 -3.45 -16.52
CA HIS A 349 9.31 -3.08 -15.99
C HIS A 349 8.58 -2.15 -16.95
N VAL A 350 9.25 -1.10 -17.44
CA VAL A 350 8.67 -0.16 -18.41
C VAL A 350 8.24 -0.88 -19.68
N ALA A 351 9.09 -1.77 -20.24
CA ALA A 351 8.73 -2.57 -21.40
C ALA A 351 7.50 -3.46 -21.15
N THR A 352 7.40 -4.05 -19.96
CA THR A 352 6.25 -4.88 -19.56
C THR A 352 4.98 -4.05 -19.41
N THR A 353 5.06 -2.86 -18.81
CA THR A 353 3.95 -1.91 -18.67
C THR A 353 3.43 -1.47 -20.04
N ILE A 354 4.33 -1.10 -20.96
CA ILE A 354 3.95 -0.73 -22.34
C ILE A 354 3.29 -1.92 -23.05
N GLY A 355 3.82 -3.14 -22.91
CA GLY A 355 3.19 -4.34 -23.46
C GLY A 355 1.79 -4.58 -22.88
N GLY A 356 1.63 -4.41 -21.58
CA GLY A 356 0.35 -4.58 -20.88
C GLY A 356 -0.70 -3.55 -21.31
N SER A 357 -0.32 -2.29 -21.51
CA SER A 357 -1.26 -1.22 -21.87
C SER A 357 -1.80 -1.29 -23.29
N ASN A 358 -1.23 -2.11 -24.17
CA ASN A 358 -1.55 -2.16 -25.60
C ASN A 358 -2.39 -3.41 -25.97
N GLY A 359 -3.36 -3.76 -25.13
CA GLY A 359 -4.41 -4.74 -25.46
C GLY A 359 -5.43 -4.15 -26.44
N HIS A 360 -5.90 -4.96 -27.40
CA HIS A 360 -6.92 -4.53 -28.35
C HIS A 360 -8.06 -5.54 -28.39
N PHE A 361 -9.26 -5.09 -28.04
CA PHE A 361 -10.47 -5.92 -28.02
C PHE A 361 -10.25 -7.23 -27.24
N GLU A 362 -10.49 -8.40 -27.84
CA GLU A 362 -10.44 -9.69 -27.15
C GLU A 362 -9.02 -10.27 -26.94
N LEU A 363 -7.95 -9.61 -27.41
CA LEU A 363 -6.59 -10.18 -27.30
C LEU A 363 -5.48 -9.13 -27.16
N ASN A 364 -4.71 -9.19 -26.07
CA ASN A 364 -3.41 -8.51 -26.01
C ASN A 364 -2.36 -9.30 -26.81
N VAL A 365 -1.72 -8.65 -27.78
CA VAL A 365 -0.73 -9.23 -28.70
C VAL A 365 0.71 -8.77 -28.40
N PHE A 366 1.03 -8.47 -27.16
CA PHE A 366 2.39 -8.19 -26.67
C PHE A 366 2.89 -9.32 -25.73
N LYS A 367 2.26 -10.50 -25.80
CA LYS A 367 2.46 -11.60 -24.85
C LYS A 367 3.94 -12.05 -24.74
N PRO A 368 4.69 -12.28 -25.85
CA PRO A 368 6.09 -12.71 -25.78
C PRO A 368 7.03 -11.73 -25.09
N VAL A 369 6.92 -10.42 -25.38
CA VAL A 369 7.83 -9.42 -24.80
C VAL A 369 7.58 -9.24 -23.30
N MET A 370 6.32 -9.32 -22.86
CA MET A 370 5.96 -9.23 -21.44
C MET A 370 6.54 -10.41 -20.63
N VAL A 371 6.35 -11.65 -21.10
CA VAL A 371 6.85 -12.83 -20.39
C VAL A 371 8.38 -12.91 -20.41
N ALA A 372 9.02 -12.53 -21.52
CA ALA A 372 10.47 -12.55 -21.62
C ALA A 372 11.13 -11.58 -20.63
N ASN A 373 10.60 -10.35 -20.53
CA ASN A 373 11.08 -9.38 -19.56
C ASN A 373 10.84 -9.82 -18.11
N THR A 374 9.64 -10.34 -17.82
CA THR A 374 9.29 -10.81 -16.47
C THR A 374 10.16 -11.98 -16.01
N LEU A 375 10.36 -12.99 -16.87
CA LEU A 375 11.24 -14.12 -16.58
C LEU A 375 12.70 -13.69 -16.42
N ARG A 376 13.19 -12.82 -17.30
CA ARG A 376 14.56 -12.27 -17.20
C ARG A 376 14.75 -11.54 -15.87
N SER A 377 13.81 -10.69 -15.47
CA SER A 377 13.86 -9.95 -14.21
C SER A 377 13.82 -10.88 -12.99
N ALA A 378 12.91 -11.85 -12.95
CA ALA A 378 12.80 -12.80 -11.84
C ALA A 378 14.08 -13.64 -11.70
N ARG A 379 14.64 -14.11 -12.81
CA ARG A 379 15.88 -14.88 -12.84
C ARG A 379 17.08 -14.06 -12.34
N LEU A 380 17.27 -12.86 -12.91
CA LEU A 380 18.39 -12.00 -12.55
C LEU A 380 18.35 -11.61 -11.07
N LEU A 381 17.17 -11.27 -10.54
CA LEU A 381 17.02 -10.95 -9.11
C LEU A 381 17.30 -12.16 -8.21
N GLY A 382 16.78 -13.35 -8.54
CA GLY A 382 17.03 -14.56 -7.77
C GLY A 382 18.52 -14.94 -7.73
N ASP A 383 19.16 -15.00 -8.90
CA ASP A 383 20.58 -15.36 -9.01
C ASP A 383 21.48 -14.31 -8.34
N SER A 384 21.24 -13.02 -8.60
CA SER A 384 22.06 -11.95 -8.04
C SER A 384 21.88 -11.82 -6.52
N ALA A 385 20.68 -12.02 -5.99
CA ALA A 385 20.45 -12.06 -4.54
C ALA A 385 21.23 -13.21 -3.88
N ALA A 386 21.22 -14.41 -4.47
CA ALA A 386 21.97 -15.55 -3.97
C ALA A 386 23.50 -15.32 -4.06
N ALA A 387 23.99 -14.81 -5.20
CA ALA A 387 25.41 -14.51 -5.40
C ALA A 387 25.91 -13.40 -4.47
N PHE A 388 25.16 -12.30 -4.35
CA PHE A 388 25.46 -11.19 -3.43
C PHE A 388 25.47 -11.65 -1.98
N THR A 389 24.56 -12.57 -1.62
CA THR A 389 24.55 -13.18 -0.29
C THR A 389 25.84 -13.94 -0.02
N LYS A 390 26.14 -14.93 -0.87
CA LYS A 390 27.25 -15.87 -0.70
C LYS A 390 28.61 -15.19 -0.78
N ASN A 391 28.79 -14.30 -1.73
CA ASN A 391 30.10 -13.73 -2.08
C ASN A 391 30.31 -12.34 -1.48
N CYS A 392 29.32 -11.75 -0.80
CA CYS A 392 29.49 -10.46 -0.13
C CYS A 392 28.92 -10.50 1.28
N VAL A 393 27.59 -10.52 1.44
CA VAL A 393 26.90 -10.25 2.72
C VAL A 393 27.39 -11.14 3.87
N VAL A 394 27.55 -12.45 3.63
CA VAL A 394 27.97 -13.39 4.69
C VAL A 394 29.37 -13.09 5.23
N GLY A 395 30.28 -12.59 4.39
CA GLY A 395 31.67 -12.33 4.74
C GLY A 395 31.99 -10.87 5.07
N ILE A 396 30.99 -9.98 5.09
CA ILE A 396 31.21 -8.59 5.53
C ILE A 396 31.68 -8.60 6.99
N GLU A 397 32.71 -7.83 7.31
CA GLU A 397 33.17 -7.59 8.68
C GLU A 397 33.17 -6.10 9.02
N PRO A 398 32.81 -5.69 10.25
CA PRO A 398 32.86 -4.30 10.67
C PRO A 398 34.31 -3.87 10.98
N ASN A 399 34.74 -2.73 10.45
CA ASN A 399 36.01 -2.12 10.82
C ASN A 399 35.85 -1.32 12.12
N ILE A 400 35.96 -2.02 13.24
CA ILE A 400 35.70 -1.46 14.58
C ILE A 400 36.58 -0.26 14.88
N ASP A 401 37.85 -0.27 14.48
CA ASP A 401 38.78 0.82 14.76
C ASP A 401 38.37 2.09 14.02
N ASN A 402 37.99 1.97 12.76
CA ASN A 402 37.57 3.12 11.97
C ASN A 402 36.17 3.62 12.38
N ILE A 403 35.24 2.73 12.73
CA ILE A 403 33.93 3.12 13.30
C ILE A 403 34.13 3.92 14.60
N LYS A 404 34.99 3.43 15.51
CA LYS A 404 35.30 4.13 16.77
C LYS A 404 35.95 5.49 16.52
N LYS A 405 36.87 5.56 15.57
CA LYS A 405 37.51 6.81 15.16
C LYS A 405 36.48 7.84 14.70
N ILE A 406 35.62 7.48 13.74
CA ILE A 406 34.57 8.37 13.22
C ILE A 406 33.61 8.80 14.35
N MET A 407 33.22 7.87 15.23
CA MET A 407 32.34 8.17 16.35
C MET A 407 32.96 9.19 17.32
N ASN A 408 34.26 9.07 17.62
CA ASN A 408 34.98 10.01 18.50
C ASN A 408 35.22 11.38 17.84
N GLU A 409 35.38 11.43 16.52
CA GLU A 409 35.63 12.66 15.76
C GLU A 409 34.33 13.43 15.43
N SER A 410 33.17 12.77 15.47
CA SER A 410 31.90 13.38 15.08
C SER A 410 31.44 14.46 16.04
N LEU A 411 30.85 15.53 15.48
CA LEU A 411 30.30 16.65 16.24
C LEU A 411 28.85 16.44 16.68
N MET A 412 28.20 15.36 16.24
CA MET A 412 26.76 15.16 16.47
C MET A 412 26.41 14.58 17.84
N LEU A 413 27.39 14.03 18.55
CA LEU A 413 27.22 13.60 19.95
C LEU A 413 26.93 14.76 20.90
N VAL A 414 27.16 16.01 20.45
CA VAL A 414 26.87 17.23 21.20
C VAL A 414 25.40 17.33 21.63
N THR A 415 24.50 16.68 20.88
CA THR A 415 23.06 16.63 21.17
C THR A 415 22.75 16.00 22.54
N ALA A 416 23.64 15.13 23.04
CA ALA A 416 23.54 14.57 24.39
C ALA A 416 23.71 15.63 25.48
N LEU A 417 24.34 16.77 25.19
CA LEU A 417 24.54 17.86 26.15
C LEU A 417 23.30 18.74 26.29
N ASN A 418 22.39 18.78 25.31
CA ASN A 418 21.23 19.68 25.30
C ASN A 418 20.40 19.62 26.60
N PRO A 419 20.08 18.44 27.18
CA PRO A 419 19.31 18.35 28.42
C PRO A 419 20.06 18.86 29.67
N HIS A 420 21.38 19.01 29.60
CA HIS A 420 22.23 19.37 30.74
C HIS A 420 22.63 20.85 30.72
N ILE A 421 22.90 21.40 29.53
CA ILE A 421 23.44 22.76 29.39
C ILE A 421 22.59 23.67 28.48
N GLY A 422 21.50 23.16 27.91
CA GLY A 422 20.65 23.88 26.95
C GLY A 422 21.24 23.89 25.53
N TYR A 423 20.36 24.12 24.56
CA TYR A 423 20.70 24.08 23.13
C TYR A 423 21.81 25.07 22.74
N ASP A 424 21.72 26.33 23.17
CA ASP A 424 22.65 27.38 22.75
C ASP A 424 24.09 27.09 23.17
N LYS A 425 24.30 26.58 24.39
CA LYS A 425 25.64 26.19 24.88
C LYS A 425 26.18 24.98 24.13
N ALA A 426 25.35 23.96 23.88
CA ALA A 426 25.74 22.80 23.09
C ALA A 426 26.11 23.20 21.65
N ALA A 427 25.32 24.08 21.01
CA ALA A 427 25.60 24.59 19.68
C ALA A 427 26.91 25.42 19.64
N ALA A 428 27.20 26.22 20.67
CA ALA A 428 28.46 26.95 20.77
C ALA A 428 29.67 26.00 20.87
N ILE A 429 29.57 24.94 21.67
CA ILE A 429 30.61 23.90 21.80
C ILE A 429 30.89 23.23 20.44
N ALA A 430 29.83 22.85 19.70
CA ALA A 430 29.99 22.25 18.37
C ALA A 430 30.61 23.22 17.35
N LYS A 431 30.14 24.48 17.32
CA LYS A 431 30.70 25.52 16.43
C LYS A 431 32.17 25.79 16.71
N GLN A 432 32.56 25.84 17.99
CA GLN A 432 33.95 26.01 18.38
C GLN A 432 34.79 24.79 17.99
N ALA A 433 34.30 23.57 18.25
CA ALA A 433 34.98 22.33 17.88
C ALA A 433 35.29 22.30 16.38
N HIS A 434 34.30 22.64 15.54
CA HIS A 434 34.47 22.75 14.11
C HIS A 434 35.49 23.83 13.71
N LYS A 435 35.33 25.06 14.20
CA LYS A 435 36.19 26.20 13.85
C LYS A 435 37.65 25.99 14.25
N GLN A 436 37.89 25.32 15.38
CA GLN A 436 39.22 25.13 15.96
C GLN A 436 39.80 23.73 15.69
N LYS A 437 39.10 22.87 14.93
CA LYS A 437 39.47 21.47 14.67
C LYS A 437 39.75 20.67 15.94
N LEU A 438 38.89 20.83 16.94
CA LEU A 438 38.93 20.10 18.20
C LEU A 438 37.90 18.98 18.20
N THR A 439 38.12 17.97 19.02
CA THR A 439 37.05 17.04 19.41
C THR A 439 35.97 17.76 20.22
N LEU A 440 34.77 17.17 20.28
CA LEU A 440 33.71 17.68 21.15
C LEU A 440 34.14 17.75 22.62
N LYS A 441 34.89 16.76 23.10
CA LYS A 441 35.39 16.69 24.47
C LYS A 441 36.32 17.87 24.77
N GLU A 442 37.32 18.10 23.92
CA GLU A 442 38.26 19.22 24.08
C GLU A 442 37.54 20.58 24.05
N SER A 443 36.56 20.75 23.15
CA SER A 443 35.75 21.97 23.08
C SER A 443 34.89 22.15 24.33
N ALA A 444 34.25 21.08 24.82
CA ALA A 444 33.43 21.11 26.03
C ALA A 444 34.24 21.48 27.27
N LEU A 445 35.45 20.93 27.42
CA LEU A 445 36.37 21.27 28.52
C LEU A 445 36.75 22.75 28.52
N LYS A 446 37.03 23.32 27.34
CA LYS A 446 37.31 24.76 27.18
C LYS A 446 36.11 25.66 27.49
N ASN A 447 34.90 25.12 27.47
CA ASN A 447 33.66 25.84 27.81
C ASN A 447 33.17 25.54 29.23
N GLY A 448 34.04 25.00 30.10
CA GLY A 448 33.77 24.84 31.53
C GLY A 448 33.03 23.57 31.93
N LEU A 449 32.92 22.57 31.03
CA LEU A 449 32.54 21.22 31.45
C LEU A 449 33.78 20.51 32.01
N THR A 450 33.59 19.69 33.05
CA THR A 450 34.63 18.77 33.53
C THR A 450 34.68 17.51 32.67
N GLU A 451 35.80 16.78 32.75
CA GLU A 451 35.96 15.51 32.05
C GLU A 451 34.93 14.48 32.52
N GLU A 452 34.68 14.42 33.83
CA GLU A 452 33.68 13.55 34.44
C GLU A 452 32.28 13.85 33.93
N GLN A 453 31.88 15.13 33.85
CA GLN A 453 30.59 15.53 33.30
C GLN A 453 30.44 15.11 31.84
N PHE A 454 31.45 15.35 31.01
CA PHE A 454 31.39 14.96 29.61
C PHE A 454 31.24 13.45 29.44
N ASN A 455 32.08 12.67 30.13
CA ASN A 455 32.04 11.21 30.08
C ASN A 455 30.71 10.64 30.62
N GLN A 456 30.09 11.31 31.60
CA GLN A 456 28.80 10.89 32.16
C GLN A 456 27.62 11.21 31.24
N TRP A 457 27.65 12.36 30.55
CA TRP A 457 26.51 12.86 29.76
C TRP A 457 26.54 12.38 28.31
N VAL A 458 27.72 12.32 27.69
CA VAL A 458 27.90 11.93 26.30
C VAL A 458 28.17 10.42 26.21
N ARG A 459 27.10 9.63 26.31
CA ARG A 459 27.13 8.16 26.26
C ARG A 459 26.41 7.65 25.01
N PRO A 460 27.12 7.32 23.91
CA PRO A 460 26.51 6.88 22.66
C PRO A 460 25.52 5.72 22.82
N GLU A 461 25.78 4.78 23.74
CA GLU A 461 24.91 3.66 24.06
C GLU A 461 23.56 4.06 24.65
N GLN A 462 23.44 5.30 25.15
CA GLN A 462 22.20 5.88 25.65
C GLN A 462 21.49 6.80 24.64
N MET A 463 22.01 6.89 23.40
CA MET A 463 21.49 7.75 22.33
C MET A 463 20.77 6.97 21.22
N LEU A 464 20.48 5.69 21.46
CA LEU A 464 20.01 4.74 20.43
C LEU A 464 18.50 4.50 20.44
N GLY A 465 17.75 5.28 21.22
CA GLY A 465 16.31 5.15 21.37
C GLY A 465 15.72 6.13 22.39
N PRO A 466 14.39 6.21 22.47
CA PRO A 466 13.72 7.09 23.42
C PRO A 466 14.03 6.66 24.85
N LYS A 467 14.32 7.62 25.73
CA LYS A 467 14.45 7.34 27.17
C LYS A 467 13.07 7.33 27.80
N THR A 468 12.74 6.25 28.50
CA THR A 468 11.72 6.30 29.55
C THR A 468 12.22 7.26 30.63
N LYS A 469 11.51 8.36 30.88
CA LYS A 469 11.80 9.21 32.05
C LYS A 469 11.73 8.31 33.28
N ASN A 470 12.83 8.21 34.03
CA ASN A 470 12.88 7.52 35.32
C ASN A 470 11.90 8.22 36.28
N CYS A 471 10.67 7.75 36.30
CA CYS A 471 9.66 8.09 37.30
C CYS A 471 9.86 7.20 38.53
N SER A 472 11.07 7.20 39.11
CA SER A 472 11.43 6.35 40.25
C SER A 472 10.78 6.79 41.57
N ARG A 473 10.01 7.88 41.58
CA ARG A 473 9.05 8.21 42.67
C ARG A 473 7.62 7.71 42.43
N LEU A 474 7.27 7.28 41.22
CA LEU A 474 5.93 6.74 40.90
C LEU A 474 5.89 5.21 40.85
N LEU A 475 7.03 4.55 40.67
CA LEU A 475 7.12 3.08 40.60
C LEU A 475 6.75 2.35 41.90
N GLN A 476 6.79 3.00 43.06
CA GLN A 476 6.33 2.39 44.32
C GLN A 476 4.79 2.37 44.46
N LYS A 477 4.06 3.09 43.61
CA LYS A 477 2.59 2.98 43.50
C LYS A 477 2.13 2.05 42.36
N CYS A 478 3.02 1.66 41.44
CA CYS A 478 2.65 0.90 40.24
C CYS A 478 2.79 -0.63 40.33
N GLN A 479 3.19 -1.19 41.48
CA GLN A 479 3.08 -2.66 41.68
C GLN A 479 1.63 -3.15 41.85
N CYS A 480 0.66 -2.25 41.94
CA CYS A 480 -0.77 -2.59 41.92
C CYS A 480 -1.40 -2.56 40.51
N PHE A 481 -0.71 -2.06 39.48
CA PHE A 481 -1.34 -1.71 38.19
C PHE A 481 -1.21 -2.78 37.08
N LEU A 482 -0.42 -3.83 37.29
CA LEU A 482 -0.32 -4.97 36.36
C LEU A 482 -1.40 -6.04 36.56
N ARG A 483 -2.37 -5.78 37.43
CA ARG A 483 -3.63 -6.52 37.56
C ARG A 483 -4.79 -5.54 37.69
N GLN A 484 -5.11 -4.79 36.64
CA GLN A 484 -6.50 -4.41 36.32
C GLN A 484 -6.55 -3.52 35.07
N THR A 485 -7.50 -3.88 34.18
CA THR A 485 -8.09 -3.07 33.11
C THR A 485 -7.28 -2.89 31.82
N ILE A 486 -7.31 -3.94 30.98
CA ILE A 486 -7.78 -3.75 29.60
C ILE A 486 -9.13 -3.04 29.73
N THR A 487 -9.15 -1.72 29.65
CA THR A 487 -10.41 -1.00 29.58
C THR A 487 -10.83 -1.05 28.11
N VAL A 488 -11.62 -2.06 27.76
CA VAL A 488 -12.50 -1.99 26.59
C VAL A 488 -13.34 -0.73 26.79
N ARG A 489 -12.96 0.37 26.13
CA ARG A 489 -13.72 1.62 26.24
C ARG A 489 -15.06 1.42 25.53
N ASN A 490 -16.14 1.66 26.26
CA ASN A 490 -17.52 1.39 25.87
C ASN A 490 -18.01 2.41 24.84
N TYR A 491 -17.75 2.18 23.55
CA TYR A 491 -18.64 2.69 22.49
C TYR A 491 -20.08 2.24 22.68
N ARG A 492 -20.30 1.22 23.50
CA ARG A 492 -21.59 0.65 23.85
C ARG A 492 -22.61 1.65 24.39
N LYS A 493 -22.26 2.88 24.80
CA LYS A 493 -23.23 3.87 25.32
C LYS A 493 -23.19 5.18 24.54
N VAL A 494 -24.28 5.51 23.87
CA VAL A 494 -24.42 6.69 23.01
C VAL A 494 -25.53 7.61 23.53
N GLY A 495 -25.33 8.91 23.44
CA GLY A 495 -26.35 9.92 23.76
C GLY A 495 -26.66 10.79 22.54
N ILE A 496 -27.91 10.76 22.08
CA ILE A 496 -28.35 11.58 20.94
C ILE A 496 -28.80 12.96 21.44
N ILE A 497 -28.34 14.02 20.78
CA ILE A 497 -28.73 15.41 21.02
C ILE A 497 -29.23 15.97 19.69
N GLY A 498 -30.46 16.46 19.63
CA GLY A 498 -30.95 17.18 18.46
C GLY A 498 -30.80 18.70 18.63
N VAL A 499 -30.37 19.39 17.57
CA VAL A 499 -30.21 20.85 17.59
C VAL A 499 -31.03 21.46 16.45
N PRO A 500 -32.32 21.78 16.68
CA PRO A 500 -33.19 22.32 15.65
C PRO A 500 -32.95 23.83 15.44
N PHE A 501 -31.78 24.17 14.90
CA PHE A 501 -31.31 25.56 14.77
C PHE A 501 -30.96 25.92 13.31
N ASP A 502 -31.46 27.05 12.81
CA ASP A 502 -31.22 27.51 11.43
C ASP A 502 -30.90 29.00 11.30
N LYS A 503 -30.55 29.66 12.42
CA LYS A 503 -30.35 31.12 12.45
C LYS A 503 -28.91 31.56 12.18
N GLY A 504 -27.95 30.65 12.20
CA GLY A 504 -26.56 30.93 11.83
C GLY A 504 -26.37 31.10 10.31
N GLN A 505 -27.39 30.81 9.50
CA GLN A 505 -27.40 30.96 8.06
C GLN A 505 -28.71 31.54 7.52
N LYS A 506 -28.76 31.82 6.21
CA LYS A 506 -29.95 32.40 5.54
C LYS A 506 -30.98 31.36 5.10
N LYS A 507 -30.56 30.12 4.81
CA LYS A 507 -31.46 29.08 4.30
C LYS A 507 -32.14 28.36 5.47
N GLN A 508 -33.47 28.44 5.51
CA GLN A 508 -34.25 27.72 6.51
C GLN A 508 -34.27 26.21 6.21
N GLY A 509 -34.52 25.42 7.25
CA GLY A 509 -34.82 23.99 7.12
C GLY A 509 -33.78 23.03 7.71
N VAL A 510 -32.53 23.46 7.95
CA VAL A 510 -31.54 22.64 8.68
C VAL A 510 -31.96 22.35 10.12
N GLY A 511 -32.80 23.22 10.71
CA GLY A 511 -33.43 22.96 12.00
C GLY A 511 -34.40 21.77 12.00
N LEU A 512 -34.83 21.28 10.83
CA LEU A 512 -35.61 20.05 10.68
C LEU A 512 -34.73 18.80 10.53
N GLY A 513 -33.41 18.99 10.32
CA GLY A 513 -32.42 17.93 10.21
C GLY A 513 -32.46 16.91 11.36
N PRO A 514 -32.53 17.31 12.65
CA PRO A 514 -32.55 16.35 13.75
C PRO A 514 -33.73 15.37 13.68
N ASP A 515 -34.92 15.88 13.37
CA ASP A 515 -36.14 15.06 13.21
C ASP A 515 -36.06 14.17 11.96
N ALA A 516 -35.53 14.70 10.84
CA ALA A 516 -35.34 13.92 9.63
C ALA A 516 -34.37 12.74 9.81
N ILE A 517 -33.23 12.96 10.47
CA ILE A 517 -32.25 11.91 10.77
C ILE A 517 -32.83 10.86 11.71
N ARG A 518 -33.62 11.28 12.73
CA ARG A 518 -34.33 10.35 13.62
C ARG A 518 -35.34 9.50 12.84
N LYS A 519 -36.16 10.13 11.99
CA LYS A 519 -37.16 9.45 11.15
C LYS A 519 -36.55 8.51 10.12
N ALA A 520 -35.33 8.80 9.66
CA ALA A 520 -34.55 7.90 8.80
C ALA A 520 -34.03 6.64 9.53
N GLY A 521 -34.32 6.49 10.83
CA GLY A 521 -34.07 5.26 11.58
C GLY A 521 -32.73 5.21 12.30
N LEU A 522 -32.12 6.36 12.61
CA LEU A 522 -30.81 6.40 13.30
C LEU A 522 -30.81 5.58 14.60
N ILE A 523 -31.79 5.78 15.47
CA ILE A 523 -31.81 5.16 16.81
C ILE A 523 -31.89 3.64 16.67
N GLN A 524 -32.85 3.14 15.89
CA GLN A 524 -33.00 1.72 15.62
C GLN A 524 -31.75 1.15 14.94
N GLY A 525 -31.15 1.91 14.02
CA GLY A 525 -29.91 1.56 13.34
C GLY A 525 -28.73 1.40 14.29
N LEU A 526 -28.59 2.26 15.30
CA LEU A 526 -27.53 2.18 16.30
C LEU A 526 -27.79 1.09 17.35
N GLU A 527 -29.04 0.88 17.75
CA GLU A 527 -29.41 -0.23 18.64
C GLU A 527 -29.16 -1.58 17.97
N SER A 528 -29.42 -1.70 16.66
CA SER A 528 -29.20 -2.93 15.89
C SER A 528 -27.74 -3.40 15.83
N ILE A 529 -26.79 -2.48 16.00
CA ILE A 529 -25.35 -2.79 16.05
C ILE A 529 -24.84 -3.00 17.49
N GLY A 530 -25.75 -3.07 18.48
CA GLY A 530 -25.47 -3.44 19.86
C GLY A 530 -25.12 -2.28 20.80
N LEU A 531 -25.57 -1.06 20.49
CA LEU A 531 -25.34 0.13 21.32
C LEU A 531 -26.54 0.42 22.23
N ASP A 532 -26.25 0.77 23.50
CA ASP A 532 -27.18 1.40 24.43
C ASP A 532 -27.32 2.89 24.05
N VAL A 533 -28.43 3.22 23.38
CA VAL A 533 -28.73 4.57 22.90
C VAL A 533 -29.71 5.25 23.85
N LYS A 534 -29.45 6.51 24.20
CA LYS A 534 -30.38 7.37 24.95
C LYS A 534 -30.55 8.68 24.19
N ASP A 535 -31.76 8.98 23.76
CA ASP A 535 -32.09 10.27 23.17
C ASP A 535 -32.39 11.30 24.27
N TYR A 536 -31.67 12.41 24.27
CA TYR A 536 -31.86 13.53 25.21
C TYR A 536 -32.86 14.56 24.69
N GLY A 537 -33.40 14.34 23.50
CA GLY A 537 -34.33 15.23 22.83
C GLY A 537 -33.62 16.40 22.17
N ASP A 538 -34.39 17.45 21.92
CA ASP A 538 -33.91 18.65 21.24
C ASP A 538 -33.49 19.74 22.23
N VAL A 539 -32.41 20.43 21.88
CA VAL A 539 -31.94 21.61 22.59
C VAL A 539 -32.98 22.71 22.47
N LYS A 540 -33.37 23.27 23.62
CA LYS A 540 -34.25 24.44 23.72
C LYS A 540 -33.45 25.63 24.23
N TYR A 541 -33.62 26.76 23.58
CA TYR A 541 -32.94 28.00 23.93
C TYR A 541 -33.92 29.18 23.92
N GLU A 542 -33.60 30.21 24.69
CA GLU A 542 -34.33 31.48 24.74
C GLU A 542 -33.32 32.61 24.64
N THR A 543 -33.66 33.67 23.91
CA THR A 543 -32.78 34.82 23.71
C THR A 543 -33.07 35.93 24.72
N ASN A 544 -32.04 36.38 25.43
CA ASN A 544 -32.16 37.40 26.49
C ASN A 544 -31.44 38.72 26.17
N SER A 545 -30.69 38.80 25.06
CA SER A 545 -29.90 39.98 24.66
C SER A 545 -30.42 40.60 23.36
N LYS A 546 -30.32 41.93 23.25
CA LYS A 546 -30.64 42.71 22.03
C LYS A 546 -29.42 43.38 21.40
N GLU A 547 -28.22 43.11 21.92
CA GLU A 547 -26.98 43.69 21.39
C GLU A 547 -26.48 42.87 20.21
N GLY A 548 -26.16 43.53 19.10
CA GLY A 548 -25.62 42.90 17.90
C GLY A 548 -24.17 43.28 17.68
N ILE A 549 -23.46 42.46 16.91
CA ILE A 549 -22.12 42.78 16.40
C ILE A 549 -22.24 42.97 14.90
N ASP A 550 -21.56 44.01 14.39
CA ASP A 550 -21.54 44.28 12.96
C ASP A 550 -20.99 43.07 12.21
N ASN A 551 -21.68 42.70 11.13
CA ASN A 551 -21.37 41.55 10.29
C ASN A 551 -21.37 40.18 11.04
N MET A 552 -22.26 40.03 12.03
CA MET A 552 -22.62 38.74 12.65
C MET A 552 -24.14 38.65 12.83
N ASP A 553 -24.82 38.09 11.83
CA ASP A 553 -26.27 37.94 11.82
C ASP A 553 -26.72 36.97 12.93
N HIS A 554 -27.80 37.32 13.63
CA HIS A 554 -28.44 36.50 14.67
C HIS A 554 -27.49 36.01 15.79
N LEU A 555 -26.45 36.79 16.12
CA LEU A 555 -25.46 36.41 17.14
C LEU A 555 -26.11 36.02 18.49
N ASN A 556 -27.17 36.69 18.91
CA ASN A 556 -27.84 36.40 20.18
C ASN A 556 -28.51 35.02 20.19
N GLU A 557 -29.15 34.64 19.09
CA GLU A 557 -29.73 33.32 18.87
C GLU A 557 -28.65 32.25 18.84
N VAL A 558 -27.55 32.51 18.11
CA VAL A 558 -26.39 31.61 18.03
C VAL A 558 -25.78 31.40 19.40
N ALA A 559 -25.56 32.47 20.16
CA ALA A 559 -25.00 32.42 21.51
C ALA A 559 -25.89 31.66 22.50
N ALA A 560 -27.20 31.93 22.49
CA ALA A 560 -28.15 31.23 23.33
C ALA A 560 -28.24 29.73 23.00
N CYS A 561 -28.28 29.39 21.70
CA CYS A 561 -28.33 28.01 21.24
C CYS A 561 -27.05 27.25 21.60
N THR A 562 -25.88 27.76 21.22
CA THR A 562 -24.57 27.12 21.46
C THR A 562 -24.26 26.95 22.94
N TYR A 563 -24.69 27.90 23.79
CA TYR A 563 -24.60 27.73 25.25
C TYR A 563 -25.41 26.52 25.73
N LYS A 564 -26.66 26.38 25.28
CA LYS A 564 -27.53 25.26 25.63
C LYS A 564 -27.06 23.93 25.04
N VAL A 565 -26.44 23.97 23.86
CA VAL A 565 -25.73 22.82 23.29
C VAL A 565 -24.60 22.39 24.23
N SER A 566 -23.74 23.32 24.68
CA SER A 566 -22.66 23.02 25.62
C SER A 566 -23.18 22.38 26.92
N GLU A 567 -24.22 22.95 27.54
CA GLU A 567 -24.84 22.39 28.75
C GLU A 567 -25.38 20.96 28.56
N MET A 568 -26.11 20.73 27.46
CA MET A 568 -26.67 19.41 27.17
C MET A 568 -25.57 18.39 26.84
N PHE A 569 -24.56 18.80 26.09
CA PHE A 569 -23.41 17.97 25.73
C PHE A 569 -22.59 17.56 26.95
N GLU A 570 -22.34 18.48 27.88
CA GLU A 570 -21.72 18.17 29.18
C GLU A 570 -22.54 17.14 29.97
N LYS A 571 -23.87 17.26 29.95
CA LYS A 571 -24.76 16.30 30.62
C LYS A 571 -24.60 14.90 30.03
N VAL A 572 -24.53 14.77 28.70
CA VAL A 572 -24.31 13.47 28.04
C VAL A 572 -22.94 12.87 28.42
N LEU A 573 -21.89 13.69 28.44
CA LEU A 573 -20.56 13.27 28.87
C LEU A 573 -20.53 12.83 30.34
N LYS A 574 -21.22 13.56 31.23
CA LYS A 574 -21.36 13.21 32.66
C LYS A 574 -22.13 11.89 32.86
N ASP A 575 -23.08 11.58 31.98
CA ASP A 575 -23.79 10.29 31.94
C ASP A 575 -22.91 9.15 31.37
N GLY A 576 -21.64 9.42 31.03
CA GLY A 576 -20.69 8.43 30.53
C GLY A 576 -21.00 7.91 29.12
N ARG A 577 -21.75 8.69 28.34
CA ARG A 577 -22.15 8.39 26.97
C ARG A 577 -21.31 9.19 25.98
N THR A 578 -21.03 8.60 24.82
CA THR A 578 -20.48 9.33 23.68
C THR A 578 -21.59 10.19 23.06
N PRO A 579 -21.48 11.52 23.06
CA PRO A 579 -22.46 12.41 22.45
C PRO A 579 -22.42 12.30 20.92
N VAL A 580 -23.63 12.24 20.34
CA VAL A 580 -23.91 12.31 18.91
C VAL A 580 -24.89 13.46 18.69
N THR A 581 -24.40 14.56 18.14
CA THR A 581 -25.22 15.76 17.90
C THR A 581 -25.75 15.75 16.47
N LEU A 582 -27.04 16.01 16.30
CA LEU A 582 -27.76 15.93 15.02
C LEU A 582 -28.28 17.28 14.57
N GLY A 583 -28.11 17.55 13.28
CA GLY A 583 -28.77 18.61 12.54
C GLY A 583 -28.29 20.01 12.92
N GLY A 584 -29.10 21.02 12.56
CA GLY A 584 -28.75 22.42 12.76
C GLY A 584 -27.72 22.94 11.76
N ASP A 585 -27.47 24.24 11.78
CA ASP A 585 -26.33 24.81 11.07
C ASP A 585 -25.01 24.60 11.83
N HIS A 586 -23.89 24.74 11.11
CA HIS A 586 -22.55 24.40 11.63
C HIS A 586 -22.08 25.27 12.81
N SER A 587 -22.79 26.36 13.15
CA SER A 587 -22.42 27.21 14.29
C SER A 587 -22.52 26.48 15.64
N LEU A 588 -23.32 25.41 15.73
CA LEU A 588 -23.49 24.62 16.96
C LEU A 588 -22.20 23.99 17.48
N THR A 589 -21.21 23.77 16.60
CA THR A 589 -19.90 23.20 16.93
C THR A 589 -19.17 23.98 18.01
N VAL A 590 -19.44 25.28 18.13
CA VAL A 590 -18.91 26.12 19.22
C VAL A 590 -19.29 25.54 20.59
N GLY A 591 -20.54 25.09 20.75
CA GLY A 591 -21.04 24.51 21.98
C GLY A 591 -20.52 23.10 22.24
N THR A 592 -20.48 22.24 21.21
CA THR A 592 -20.04 20.85 21.36
C THR A 592 -18.54 20.76 21.65
N VAL A 593 -17.72 21.56 20.98
CA VAL A 593 -16.26 21.61 21.21
C VAL A 593 -15.95 22.20 22.59
N ASP A 594 -16.63 23.28 22.99
CA ASP A 594 -16.46 23.87 24.32
C ASP A 594 -16.68 22.83 25.43
N ALA A 595 -17.81 22.11 25.40
CA ALA A 595 -18.13 21.07 26.38
C ALA A 595 -17.12 19.91 26.37
N HIS A 596 -16.69 19.47 25.17
CA HIS A 596 -15.70 18.40 25.05
C HIS A 596 -14.34 18.81 25.63
N VAL A 597 -13.90 20.03 25.32
CA VAL A 597 -12.65 20.60 25.83
C VAL A 597 -12.71 20.83 27.35
N LYS A 598 -13.84 21.31 27.89
CA LYS A 598 -14.04 21.42 29.36
C LYS A 598 -13.95 20.06 30.05
N SER A 599 -14.45 19.00 29.42
CA SER A 599 -14.44 17.63 29.97
C SER A 599 -13.05 16.97 29.94
N LYS A 600 -12.29 17.13 28.85
CA LYS A 600 -11.02 16.40 28.63
C LYS A 600 -9.76 17.25 28.84
N GLY A 601 -9.88 18.57 28.81
CA GLY A 601 -8.76 19.51 28.73
C GLY A 601 -8.36 19.78 27.28
N SER A 602 -8.02 21.04 26.97
CA SER A 602 -7.74 21.52 25.60
C SER A 602 -6.58 20.83 24.90
N ASN A 603 -5.56 20.40 25.65
CA ASN A 603 -4.42 19.68 25.08
C ASN A 603 -4.70 18.20 24.76
N ASN A 604 -5.86 17.69 25.20
CA ASN A 604 -6.24 16.28 25.07
C ASN A 604 -7.35 16.06 24.03
N VAL A 605 -7.78 17.10 23.30
CA VAL A 605 -8.80 17.01 22.26
C VAL A 605 -8.19 17.39 20.91
N VAL A 606 -8.53 16.62 19.88
CA VAL A 606 -8.28 16.95 18.47
C VAL A 606 -9.60 16.97 17.72
N LEU A 607 -9.69 17.85 16.73
CA LEU A 607 -10.87 18.05 15.91
C LEU A 607 -10.57 17.65 14.47
N LEU A 608 -11.33 16.69 13.96
CA LEU A 608 -11.42 16.40 12.53
C LEU A 608 -12.61 17.17 11.96
N TRP A 609 -12.32 18.13 11.09
CA TRP A 609 -13.30 18.95 10.40
C TRP A 609 -13.54 18.39 9.00
N VAL A 610 -14.69 17.75 8.79
CA VAL A 610 -15.05 17.13 7.50
C VAL A 610 -16.11 17.98 6.84
N ASP A 611 -15.73 18.72 5.80
CA ASP A 611 -16.51 19.83 5.26
C ASP A 611 -16.00 20.24 3.86
N ALA A 612 -16.86 20.81 3.02
CA ALA A 612 -16.48 21.51 1.79
C ALA A 612 -15.80 22.88 2.06
N HIS A 613 -16.16 23.52 3.16
CA HIS A 613 -15.79 24.87 3.61
C HIS A 613 -14.85 24.81 4.82
N ALA A 614 -14.14 25.92 5.09
CA ALA A 614 -13.16 25.99 6.17
C ALA A 614 -13.71 26.60 7.46
N ASP A 615 -14.75 27.43 7.35
CA ASP A 615 -15.46 28.05 8.47
C ASP A 615 -14.55 28.83 9.45
N LEU A 616 -13.55 29.48 8.86
CA LEU A 616 -12.49 30.24 9.54
C LEU A 616 -12.71 31.75 9.49
N ASN A 617 -13.82 32.20 8.89
CA ASN A 617 -14.09 33.61 8.80
C ASN A 617 -14.37 34.23 10.17
N THR A 618 -13.98 35.49 10.32
CA THR A 618 -14.35 36.35 11.45
C THR A 618 -15.41 37.36 11.01
N ASN A 619 -15.96 38.12 11.95
CA ASN A 619 -16.86 39.24 11.63
C ASN A 619 -16.19 40.31 10.75
N LYS A 620 -14.86 40.33 10.61
CA LYS A 620 -14.15 41.26 9.73
C LYS A 620 -13.87 40.70 8.34
N THR A 621 -13.83 39.37 8.19
CA THR A 621 -13.44 38.72 6.93
C THR A 621 -14.62 38.08 6.21
N SER A 622 -15.70 37.77 6.92
CA SER A 622 -16.92 37.25 6.31
C SER A 622 -17.55 38.28 5.37
N SER A 623 -17.95 37.84 4.18
CA SER A 623 -18.70 38.66 3.23
C SER A 623 -20.22 38.59 3.44
N SER A 624 -20.70 37.59 4.18
CA SER A 624 -22.12 37.27 4.31
C SER A 624 -22.74 37.71 5.63
N GLY A 625 -21.92 37.83 6.67
CA GLY A 625 -22.34 38.03 8.06
C GLY A 625 -22.87 36.77 8.75
N ASN A 626 -22.98 35.64 8.03
CA ASN A 626 -23.55 34.41 8.57
C ASN A 626 -22.60 33.76 9.60
N ALA A 627 -23.10 33.50 10.81
CA ALA A 627 -22.30 32.90 11.88
C ALA A 627 -21.90 31.43 11.64
N HIS A 628 -22.61 30.70 10.76
CA HIS A 628 -22.25 29.31 10.46
C HIS A 628 -20.89 29.16 9.75
N GLY A 629 -20.38 30.19 9.08
CA GLY A 629 -19.05 30.21 8.47
C GLY A 629 -17.93 30.71 9.40
N MET A 630 -18.24 30.86 10.69
CA MET A 630 -17.33 31.35 11.73
C MET A 630 -16.96 30.37 12.87
N PRO A 631 -17.51 29.15 13.00
CA PRO A 631 -17.34 28.34 14.21
C PRO A 631 -15.88 27.99 14.51
N VAL A 632 -15.04 27.71 13.50
CA VAL A 632 -13.63 27.37 13.76
C VAL A 632 -12.88 28.55 14.35
N ALA A 633 -13.14 29.75 13.83
CA ALA A 633 -12.52 30.96 14.34
C ALA A 633 -12.98 31.29 15.78
N LEU A 634 -14.21 30.90 16.17
CA LEU A 634 -14.73 31.07 17.53
C LEU A 634 -14.14 30.05 18.53
N ILE A 635 -13.70 28.88 18.10
CA ILE A 635 -13.12 27.85 19.00
C ILE A 635 -11.59 27.87 19.06
N ALA A 636 -10.93 28.42 18.02
CA ALA A 636 -9.48 28.43 17.89
C ALA A 636 -8.82 29.52 18.75
N SER A 637 -7.89 29.11 19.63
CA SER A 637 -7.19 30.02 20.54
C SER A 637 -6.35 31.07 19.81
N GLU A 638 -5.76 30.73 18.68
CA GLU A 638 -4.90 31.61 17.89
C GLU A 638 -5.69 32.70 17.14
N LEU A 639 -7.01 32.55 17.07
CA LEU A 639 -7.91 33.51 16.42
C LEU A 639 -8.69 34.36 17.43
N SER A 640 -8.54 34.11 18.75
CA SER A 640 -9.27 34.82 19.80
C SER A 640 -9.10 36.34 19.75
N ASP A 641 -7.89 36.79 19.40
CA ASP A 641 -7.53 38.22 19.39
C ASP A 641 -8.13 39.00 18.20
N TYR A 642 -8.70 38.29 17.22
CA TYR A 642 -9.29 38.90 16.04
C TYR A 642 -10.77 39.26 16.22
N TRP A 643 -11.38 38.87 17.34
CA TRP A 643 -12.78 39.10 17.67
C TRP A 643 -13.01 40.39 18.48
N PRO A 644 -14.13 41.12 18.25
CA PRO A 644 -14.63 42.07 19.24
C PRO A 644 -15.15 41.31 20.47
N HIS A 645 -15.54 42.04 21.53
CA HIS A 645 -16.39 41.44 22.55
C HIS A 645 -17.68 40.92 21.90
N LEU A 646 -18.07 39.68 22.21
CA LEU A 646 -19.23 39.01 21.64
C LEU A 646 -20.32 38.88 22.72
N PRO A 647 -21.35 39.74 22.73
CA PRO A 647 -22.42 39.69 23.72
C PRO A 647 -23.08 38.30 23.78
N GLY A 648 -23.22 37.76 25.00
CA GLY A 648 -23.84 36.46 25.22
C GLY A 648 -22.93 35.24 25.02
N MET A 649 -21.68 35.43 24.58
CA MET A 649 -20.68 34.36 24.40
C MET A 649 -19.65 34.30 25.55
N ASP A 650 -19.81 35.05 26.64
CA ASP A 650 -18.83 35.12 27.75
C ASP A 650 -18.56 33.76 28.44
N TRP A 651 -19.45 32.78 28.24
CA TRP A 651 -19.35 31.41 28.75
C TRP A 651 -18.33 30.56 27.98
N GLN A 652 -17.99 30.95 26.75
CA GLN A 652 -17.11 30.23 25.85
C GLN A 652 -15.73 30.90 25.85
N LYS A 653 -14.69 30.07 25.91
CA LYS A 653 -13.30 30.51 25.77
C LYS A 653 -12.66 29.73 24.62
N PRO A 654 -12.10 30.41 23.59
CA PRO A 654 -11.38 29.72 22.52
C PRO A 654 -10.09 29.09 23.08
N MET A 655 -10.14 27.80 23.37
CA MET A 655 -9.03 27.08 24.02
C MET A 655 -8.42 25.99 23.14
N LEU A 656 -9.02 25.68 21.99
CA LEU A 656 -8.49 24.67 21.09
C LEU A 656 -7.40 25.28 20.24
N SER A 657 -6.18 24.73 20.28
CA SER A 657 -5.15 25.18 19.34
C SER A 657 -5.55 24.83 17.92
N ILE A 658 -5.36 25.75 16.99
CA ILE A 658 -5.58 25.55 15.56
C ILE A 658 -4.74 24.39 14.99
N ARG A 659 -3.64 24.03 15.67
CA ARG A 659 -2.81 22.85 15.36
C ARG A 659 -3.45 21.52 15.74
N ASN A 660 -4.47 21.54 16.59
CA ASN A 660 -5.28 20.37 16.95
C ASN A 660 -6.51 20.22 16.01
N ILE A 661 -6.55 20.94 14.89
CA ILE A 661 -7.61 20.86 13.88
C ILE A 661 -7.02 20.31 12.58
N ALA A 662 -7.71 19.36 11.96
CA ALA A 662 -7.40 18.92 10.61
C ALA A 662 -8.66 18.89 9.73
N TYR A 663 -8.55 19.46 8.53
CA TYR A 663 -9.61 19.49 7.54
C TYR A 663 -9.50 18.33 6.56
N ILE A 664 -10.64 17.78 6.16
CA ILE A 664 -10.76 16.79 5.08
C ILE A 664 -11.98 17.13 4.22
N GLY A 665 -11.76 17.27 2.91
CA GLY A 665 -12.85 17.50 1.93
C GLY A 665 -12.97 18.93 1.42
N LEU A 666 -12.03 19.81 1.80
CA LEU A 666 -12.05 21.22 1.42
C LEU A 666 -12.05 21.39 -0.10
N ARG A 667 -12.93 22.24 -0.61
CA ARG A 667 -13.01 22.57 -2.03
C ARG A 667 -13.65 23.93 -2.34
N SER A 668 -14.24 24.58 -1.35
CA SER A 668 -14.80 25.93 -1.43
C SER A 668 -14.30 26.74 -0.24
N VAL A 669 -13.13 27.35 -0.36
CA VAL A 669 -12.44 28.03 0.75
C VAL A 669 -12.26 29.49 0.39
N ASP A 670 -12.71 30.40 1.26
CA ASP A 670 -12.56 31.83 1.03
C ASP A 670 -11.09 32.27 1.09
N MET A 671 -10.77 33.37 0.41
CA MET A 671 -9.40 33.89 0.31
C MET A 671 -8.75 34.14 1.70
N TYR A 672 -9.51 34.67 2.66
CA TYR A 672 -9.01 34.90 4.01
C TYR A 672 -8.81 33.61 4.81
N GLU A 673 -9.71 32.63 4.64
CA GLU A 673 -9.60 31.33 5.29
C GLU A 673 -8.37 30.58 4.79
N ARG A 674 -8.13 30.62 3.47
CA ARG A 674 -6.92 30.07 2.86
C ARG A 674 -5.65 30.70 3.43
N LEU A 675 -5.64 32.03 3.61
CA LEU A 675 -4.53 32.73 4.23
C LEU A 675 -4.30 32.25 5.68
N VAL A 676 -5.37 32.03 6.45
CA VAL A 676 -5.29 31.52 7.83
C VAL A 676 -4.72 30.09 7.85
N ILE A 677 -5.22 29.21 6.98
CA ILE A 677 -4.71 27.84 6.82
C ILE A 677 -3.21 27.83 6.55
N GLU A 678 -2.77 28.62 5.56
CA GLU A 678 -1.36 28.70 5.16
C GLU A 678 -0.48 29.33 6.25
N LYS A 679 -0.95 30.44 6.85
CA LYS A 679 -0.19 31.18 7.88
C LYS A 679 0.05 30.37 9.15
N PHE A 680 -0.96 29.64 9.61
CA PHE A 680 -0.85 28.85 10.83
C PHE A 680 -0.42 27.40 10.58
N GLY A 681 -0.27 27.00 9.31
CA GLY A 681 0.11 25.65 8.92
C GLY A 681 -0.91 24.61 9.38
N ILE A 682 -2.20 24.94 9.24
CA ILE A 682 -3.29 24.03 9.62
C ILE A 682 -3.23 22.81 8.72
N THR A 683 -3.45 21.65 9.30
CA THR A 683 -3.50 20.41 8.52
C THR A 683 -4.77 20.44 7.69
N ALA A 684 -4.67 20.61 6.38
CA ALA A 684 -5.83 20.73 5.52
C ALA A 684 -5.65 19.87 4.28
N PHE A 685 -6.61 18.97 4.04
CA PHE A 685 -6.66 18.11 2.87
C PHE A 685 -7.87 18.47 2.01
N GLY A 686 -7.60 18.88 0.78
CA GLY A 686 -8.62 19.17 -0.21
C GLY A 686 -9.16 17.90 -0.87
N ILE A 687 -10.19 18.03 -1.71
CA ILE A 687 -10.67 16.88 -2.50
C ILE A 687 -9.60 16.37 -3.49
N ASP A 688 -8.74 17.25 -3.99
CA ASP A 688 -7.61 16.88 -4.86
C ASP A 688 -6.59 15.96 -4.16
N ASP A 689 -6.38 16.16 -2.84
CA ASP A 689 -5.58 15.25 -2.02
C ASP A 689 -6.25 13.88 -1.87
N VAL A 690 -7.58 13.85 -1.71
CA VAL A 690 -8.37 12.62 -1.64
C VAL A 690 -8.32 11.86 -2.96
N GLU A 691 -8.44 12.53 -4.10
CA GLU A 691 -8.31 11.93 -5.43
C GLU A 691 -6.91 11.36 -5.67
N ARG A 692 -5.87 12.10 -5.27
CA ARG A 692 -4.47 11.72 -5.51
C ARG A 692 -4.00 10.59 -4.59
N LEU A 693 -4.35 10.65 -3.31
CA LEU A 693 -3.81 9.76 -2.26
C LEU A 693 -4.80 8.68 -1.82
N GLY A 694 -6.08 8.86 -2.11
CA GLY A 694 -7.18 8.07 -1.58
C GLY A 694 -7.54 8.46 -0.15
N ILE A 695 -8.84 8.39 0.17
CA ILE A 695 -9.39 8.78 1.49
C ILE A 695 -8.71 8.05 2.66
N HIS A 696 -8.26 6.80 2.47
CA HIS A 696 -7.57 6.05 3.52
C HIS A 696 -6.29 6.73 3.97
N GLN A 697 -5.47 7.15 3.00
CA GLN A 697 -4.17 7.75 3.27
C GLN A 697 -4.34 9.16 3.85
N VAL A 698 -5.29 9.94 3.33
CA VAL A 698 -5.62 11.27 3.85
C VAL A 698 -6.00 11.21 5.34
N VAL A 699 -6.88 10.29 5.72
CA VAL A 699 -7.31 10.16 7.13
C VAL A 699 -6.16 9.73 8.02
N ASN A 700 -5.32 8.79 7.58
CA ASN A 700 -4.14 8.38 8.35
C ASN A 700 -3.17 9.54 8.55
N MET A 701 -2.91 10.33 7.50
CA MET A 701 -2.03 11.51 7.57
C MET A 701 -2.61 12.59 8.49
N ALA A 702 -3.91 12.85 8.42
CA ALA A 702 -4.59 13.80 9.31
C ALA A 702 -4.44 13.38 10.78
N LEU A 703 -4.74 12.12 11.10
CA LEU A 703 -4.63 11.59 12.46
C LEU A 703 -3.19 11.59 12.99
N GLU A 704 -2.23 11.18 12.16
CA GLU A 704 -0.81 11.16 12.53
C GLU A 704 -0.28 12.57 12.81
N LYS A 705 -0.74 13.57 12.04
CA LYS A 705 -0.33 14.96 12.22
C LYS A 705 -0.94 15.60 13.47
N LEU A 706 -2.22 15.31 13.74
CA LEU A 706 -2.96 15.83 14.91
C LEU A 706 -2.46 15.26 16.24
N ASP A 707 -2.16 13.97 16.23
CA ASP A 707 -1.86 13.20 17.44
C ASP A 707 -0.96 12.00 17.13
N PRO A 708 0.34 12.23 16.91
CA PRO A 708 1.29 11.18 16.53
C PRO A 708 1.47 10.09 17.60
N HIS A 709 1.08 10.37 18.84
CA HIS A 709 1.16 9.42 19.96
C HIS A 709 -0.14 8.64 20.17
N SER A 710 -1.22 8.96 19.45
CA SER A 710 -2.53 8.31 19.58
C SER A 710 -3.08 8.32 21.01
N GLU A 711 -2.96 9.44 21.71
CA GLU A 711 -3.40 9.60 23.10
C GLU A 711 -4.61 10.53 23.27
N LYS A 712 -4.86 11.41 22.29
CA LYS A 712 -5.89 12.45 22.36
C LYS A 712 -7.27 11.92 21.97
N SER A 713 -8.27 12.52 22.59
CA SER A 713 -9.71 12.36 22.36
C SER A 713 -10.06 12.96 20.99
N ILE A 714 -10.70 12.18 20.11
CA ILE A 714 -11.09 12.65 18.77
C ILE A 714 -12.53 13.19 18.84
N HIS A 715 -12.71 14.42 18.38
CA HIS A 715 -13.99 15.01 18.02
C HIS A 715 -14.08 15.06 16.49
N VAL A 716 -15.14 14.51 15.91
CA VAL A 716 -15.44 14.68 14.48
C VAL A 716 -16.61 15.64 14.33
N THR A 717 -16.44 16.67 13.52
CA THR A 717 -17.58 17.41 12.96
C THR A 717 -17.70 17.08 11.48
N PHE A 718 -18.89 16.70 11.07
CA PHE A 718 -19.18 16.27 9.70
C PHE A 718 -20.29 17.14 9.13
N ASP A 719 -19.93 18.10 8.28
CA ASP A 719 -20.91 18.76 7.42
C ASP A 719 -21.33 17.78 6.32
N ILE A 720 -22.63 17.57 6.16
CA ILE A 720 -23.15 16.67 5.14
C ILE A 720 -22.79 17.14 3.72
N ASP A 721 -22.51 18.44 3.54
CA ASP A 721 -22.05 18.99 2.28
C ASP A 721 -20.59 18.64 1.95
N ALA A 722 -19.84 17.99 2.86
CA ALA A 722 -18.57 17.37 2.52
C ALA A 722 -18.74 16.27 1.45
N LEU A 723 -19.92 15.65 1.40
CA LEU A 723 -20.30 14.70 0.36
C LEU A 723 -20.60 15.42 -0.97
N ASP A 724 -20.46 14.70 -2.08
CA ASP A 724 -20.93 15.22 -3.35
C ASP A 724 -22.46 15.41 -3.33
N PRO A 725 -23.02 16.46 -3.97
CA PRO A 725 -24.47 16.67 -4.03
C PRO A 725 -25.24 15.53 -4.70
N LEU A 726 -24.57 14.63 -5.44
CA LEU A 726 -25.17 13.39 -5.93
C LEU A 726 -25.47 12.38 -4.82
N GLU A 727 -24.71 12.42 -3.73
CA GLU A 727 -24.84 11.55 -2.55
C GLU A 727 -25.71 12.20 -1.46
N ALA A 728 -25.62 13.52 -1.32
CA ALA A 728 -26.38 14.31 -0.36
C ALA A 728 -26.97 15.58 -0.99
N PRO A 729 -28.05 15.48 -1.78
CA PRO A 729 -28.62 16.61 -2.52
C PRO A 729 -29.35 17.65 -1.66
N SER A 730 -29.67 17.36 -0.40
CA SER A 730 -30.51 18.18 0.49
C SER A 730 -29.68 18.92 1.56
N THR A 731 -28.83 19.87 1.14
CA THR A 731 -27.98 20.68 2.03
C THR A 731 -27.88 22.15 1.60
N GLY A 732 -27.57 23.04 2.54
CA GLY A 732 -27.54 24.49 2.40
C GLY A 732 -26.51 24.97 1.37
N THR A 733 -25.25 24.60 1.49
CA THR A 733 -24.14 25.19 0.71
C THR A 733 -23.48 24.15 -0.20
N SER A 734 -24.28 23.38 -0.92
CA SER A 734 -23.78 22.26 -1.75
C SER A 734 -22.68 22.67 -2.75
N VAL A 735 -21.53 21.99 -2.71
CA VAL A 735 -20.42 22.17 -3.67
C VAL A 735 -20.17 20.86 -4.41
N ARG A 736 -20.06 20.88 -5.75
CA ARG A 736 -19.78 19.65 -6.54
C ARG A 736 -18.34 19.15 -6.36
N GLY A 737 -18.10 17.88 -6.68
CA GLY A 737 -16.80 17.23 -6.53
C GLY A 737 -16.49 16.94 -5.06
N GLY A 738 -17.49 16.47 -4.32
CA GLY A 738 -17.32 16.11 -2.90
C GLY A 738 -16.95 14.64 -2.70
N LEU A 739 -16.87 14.22 -1.44
CA LEU A 739 -16.66 12.82 -1.10
C LEU A 739 -17.82 11.96 -1.58
N THR A 740 -17.53 10.75 -2.08
CA THR A 740 -18.55 9.73 -2.24
C THR A 740 -19.03 9.22 -0.88
N ILE A 741 -20.24 8.67 -0.79
CA ILE A 741 -20.73 8.09 0.48
C ILE A 741 -19.81 6.98 1.00
N ARG A 742 -19.19 6.24 0.08
CA ARG A 742 -18.21 5.19 0.38
C ARG A 742 -16.96 5.73 1.05
N GLU A 743 -16.51 6.92 0.67
CA GLU A 743 -15.34 7.57 1.24
C GLU A 743 -15.63 8.16 2.61
N GLY A 744 -16.79 8.81 2.79
CA GLY A 744 -17.27 9.27 4.09
C GLY A 744 -17.40 8.12 5.10
N ILE A 745 -17.99 7.00 4.69
CA ILE A 745 -18.06 5.78 5.53
C ILE A 745 -16.66 5.27 5.89
N HIS A 746 -15.74 5.20 4.92
CA HIS A 746 -14.38 4.71 5.17
C HIS A 746 -13.61 5.60 6.14
N LEU A 747 -13.77 6.92 6.04
CA LEU A 747 -13.19 7.90 6.96
C LEU A 747 -13.64 7.61 8.39
N LEU A 748 -14.94 7.50 8.61
CA LEU A 748 -15.51 7.27 9.94
C LEU A 748 -15.18 5.88 10.48
N GLU A 749 -15.09 4.86 9.62
CA GLU A 749 -14.55 3.54 9.99
C GLU A 749 -13.10 3.63 10.48
N GLN A 750 -12.24 4.44 9.84
CA GLN A 750 -10.86 4.63 10.31
C GLN A 750 -10.82 5.34 11.65
N VAL A 751 -11.64 6.38 11.84
CA VAL A 751 -11.73 7.09 13.11
C VAL A 751 -12.23 6.16 14.22
N TYR A 752 -13.25 5.35 13.97
CA TYR A 752 -13.74 4.35 14.92
C TYR A 752 -12.64 3.34 15.32
N ARG A 753 -11.86 2.85 14.34
CA ARG A 753 -10.76 1.88 14.58
C ARG A 753 -9.68 2.41 15.53
N THR A 754 -9.54 3.73 15.68
CA THR A 754 -8.60 4.31 16.63
C THR A 754 -8.92 3.97 18.08
N GLY A 755 -10.19 3.68 18.40
CA GLY A 755 -10.62 3.54 19.80
C GLY A 755 -10.68 4.88 20.56
N ARG A 756 -10.59 6.02 19.85
CA ARG A 756 -10.47 7.38 20.43
C ARG A 756 -11.59 8.34 20.05
N LEU A 757 -12.57 7.93 19.24
CA LEU A 757 -13.76 8.76 18.98
C LEU A 757 -14.53 8.98 20.28
N ASN A 758 -14.69 10.24 20.69
CA ASN A 758 -15.34 10.61 21.95
C ASN A 758 -16.47 11.63 21.76
N ALA A 759 -16.61 12.18 20.57
CA ALA A 759 -17.70 13.06 20.16
C ALA A 759 -17.83 13.04 18.65
N ILE A 760 -19.05 13.04 18.15
CA ILE A 760 -19.34 13.27 16.73
C ILE A 760 -20.58 14.15 16.58
N GLU A 761 -20.55 15.05 15.60
CA GLU A 761 -21.73 15.79 15.15
C GLU A 761 -21.88 15.71 13.64
N LEU A 762 -23.14 15.70 13.19
CA LEU A 762 -23.49 15.73 11.78
C LEU A 762 -24.53 16.81 11.52
N VAL A 763 -24.17 17.79 10.71
CA VAL A 763 -24.88 19.06 10.55
C VAL A 763 -25.40 19.27 9.11
N GLU A 764 -26.16 20.34 8.90
CA GLU A 764 -26.57 20.86 7.57
C GLU A 764 -27.47 19.94 6.72
N VAL A 765 -28.01 18.85 7.30
CA VAL A 765 -29.11 18.08 6.68
C VAL A 765 -30.36 18.96 6.59
N ASN A 766 -30.78 19.33 5.38
CA ASN A 766 -31.88 20.26 5.15
C ASN A 766 -33.01 19.63 4.30
N PRO A 767 -34.03 19.03 4.93
CA PRO A 767 -35.12 18.35 4.22
C PRO A 767 -35.98 19.24 3.29
N LEU A 768 -35.80 20.57 3.31
CA LEU A 768 -36.59 21.51 2.50
C LEU A 768 -35.95 21.87 1.16
N LEU A 769 -34.67 21.52 0.93
CA LEU A 769 -33.91 22.01 -0.23
C LEU A 769 -33.92 21.07 -1.44
N SER A 770 -34.46 19.87 -1.31
CA SER A 770 -34.64 18.94 -2.43
C SER A 770 -36.02 18.27 -2.41
N ASP A 771 -36.30 17.43 -3.41
CA ASP A 771 -37.52 16.63 -3.40
C ASP A 771 -37.51 15.60 -2.25
N ALA A 772 -38.66 14.97 -1.99
CA ALA A 772 -38.78 14.01 -0.89
C ALA A 772 -37.72 12.89 -0.96
N LYS A 773 -37.37 12.46 -2.17
CA LYS A 773 -36.34 11.44 -2.41
C LYS A 773 -34.94 11.95 -2.06
N GLY A 774 -34.61 13.18 -2.45
CA GLY A 774 -33.35 13.81 -2.11
C GLY A 774 -33.20 14.04 -0.61
N ALA A 775 -34.27 14.45 0.08
CA ALA A 775 -34.29 14.59 1.54
C ALA A 775 -34.08 13.24 2.24
N GLU A 776 -34.75 12.18 1.77
CA GLU A 776 -34.56 10.81 2.26
C GLU A 776 -33.13 10.31 2.00
N LEU A 777 -32.57 10.57 0.83
CA LEU A 777 -31.21 10.19 0.47
C LEU A 777 -30.18 10.87 1.39
N THR A 778 -30.28 12.18 1.60
CA THR A 778 -29.38 12.92 2.49
C THR A 778 -29.51 12.46 3.95
N ALA A 779 -30.74 12.28 4.46
CA ALA A 779 -30.94 11.76 5.81
C ALA A 779 -30.42 10.32 5.96
N GLY A 780 -30.59 9.48 4.94
CA GLY A 780 -30.04 8.12 4.88
C GLY A 780 -28.51 8.10 4.87
N ALA A 781 -27.88 9.00 4.10
CA ALA A 781 -26.43 9.18 4.11
C ALA A 781 -25.92 9.56 5.51
N ALA A 782 -26.61 10.48 6.19
CA ALA A 782 -26.29 10.85 7.56
C ALA A 782 -26.36 9.66 8.54
N VAL A 783 -27.39 8.81 8.43
CA VAL A 783 -27.51 7.59 9.24
C VAL A 783 -26.34 6.64 8.99
N LEU A 784 -25.98 6.39 7.72
CA LEU A 784 -24.88 5.49 7.37
C LEU A 784 -23.54 5.97 7.91
N LEU A 785 -23.28 7.28 7.83
CA LEU A 785 -22.07 7.91 8.38
C LEU A 785 -22.00 7.73 9.91
N LEU A 786 -23.07 8.06 10.63
CA LEU A 786 -23.12 7.93 12.09
C LEU A 786 -22.99 6.48 12.55
N GLN A 787 -23.61 5.54 11.83
CA GLN A 787 -23.41 4.11 12.07
C GLN A 787 -21.95 3.69 11.87
N ALA A 788 -21.30 4.19 10.81
CA ALA A 788 -19.89 3.89 10.54
C ALA A 788 -18.95 4.42 11.64
N ALA A 789 -19.22 5.63 12.12
CA ALA A 789 -18.48 6.24 13.23
C ALA A 789 -18.59 5.45 14.53
N LEU A 790 -19.67 4.71 14.72
CA LEU A 790 -20.00 4.00 15.96
C LEU A 790 -19.87 2.48 15.85
N GLY A 791 -19.24 1.99 14.78
CA GLY A 791 -18.75 0.62 14.68
C GLY A 791 -19.49 -0.30 13.71
N ASN A 792 -20.49 0.21 12.99
CA ASN A 792 -20.99 -0.49 11.80
C ASN A 792 -19.91 -0.44 10.74
N ASN A 793 -19.53 -1.59 10.18
CA ASN A 793 -18.47 -1.63 9.17
C ASN A 793 -18.95 -2.38 7.93
N ARG A 794 -18.37 -2.05 6.79
CA ARG A 794 -18.73 -2.65 5.49
C ARG A 794 -18.46 -4.15 5.37
N ARG A 795 -17.77 -4.79 6.33
CA ARG A 795 -17.63 -6.26 6.41
C ARG A 795 -18.77 -6.93 7.20
N GLY A 796 -19.72 -6.16 7.71
CA GLY A 796 -20.82 -6.61 8.55
C GLY A 796 -20.51 -6.54 10.05
N LEU A 797 -21.48 -6.91 10.87
CA LEU A 797 -21.32 -6.98 12.32
C LEU A 797 -20.22 -7.99 12.68
N ARG A 798 -19.43 -7.68 13.73
CA ARG A 798 -18.51 -8.67 14.29
C ARG A 798 -19.30 -9.90 14.72
N ALA A 799 -18.77 -11.09 14.48
CA ALA A 799 -19.32 -12.31 15.05
C ALA A 799 -19.51 -12.12 16.57
N PRO A 800 -20.67 -12.46 17.14
CA PRO A 800 -20.92 -12.32 18.57
C PRO A 800 -19.80 -12.94 19.40
N GLU A 801 -19.38 -12.24 20.47
CA GLU A 801 -18.46 -12.79 21.46
C GLU A 801 -19.05 -14.10 22.00
N GLY A 802 -18.32 -15.21 21.87
CA GLY A 802 -18.75 -16.54 22.32
C GLY A 802 -19.20 -17.51 21.21
N ILE A 803 -19.23 -17.11 19.93
CA ILE A 803 -19.37 -18.09 18.83
C ILE A 803 -18.00 -18.69 18.50
N THR A 804 -17.57 -19.67 19.31
CA THR A 804 -16.38 -20.51 19.07
C THR A 804 -16.70 -21.82 18.35
N ASP A 805 -17.99 -22.11 18.18
CA ASP A 805 -18.48 -23.47 17.91
C ASP A 805 -18.93 -23.64 16.46
N MET A 806 -18.25 -22.99 15.50
CA MET A 806 -18.39 -23.38 14.10
C MET A 806 -17.53 -24.64 13.88
N PRO A 807 -18.13 -25.81 13.66
CA PRO A 807 -17.37 -27.03 13.46
C PRO A 807 -16.49 -26.89 12.21
N LEU A 808 -15.18 -27.06 12.38
CA LEU A 808 -14.29 -27.36 11.27
C LEU A 808 -14.76 -28.69 10.68
N GLN A 809 -15.46 -28.64 9.54
CA GLN A 809 -15.65 -29.84 8.72
C GLN A 809 -14.27 -30.34 8.30
N THR A 810 -13.74 -31.27 9.09
CA THR A 810 -12.66 -32.13 8.66
C THR A 810 -13.29 -33.19 7.77
N PHE A 811 -13.30 -32.93 6.45
CA PHE A 811 -13.60 -33.97 5.49
C PHE A 811 -12.54 -35.07 5.66
N LYS A 812 -12.98 -36.25 6.14
CA LYS A 812 -12.32 -37.53 5.89
C LYS A 812 -12.76 -38.06 4.53
#